data_AF-A0A4Z1G7A1-F1
#
_entry.id   AF-A0A4Z1G7A1-F1
#
_cell.length_a   1.000
_cell.length_b   1.000
_cell.length_c   1.000
_cell.angle_alpha   90.00
_cell.angle_beta   90.00
_cell.angle_gamma   90.00
#
_symmetry.space_group_name_H-M   'P 1'
#
loop_
_entity.id
_entity.type
_entity.pdbx_description
1 polymer ?
#
loop_
_entity_poly.entity_id
_entity_poly.type
_entity_poly.pdbx_seq_one_letter_code
_entity_poly.pdbx_strand_id
1 'polypeptide(L)'
;MVSHYFESLPVPPLENLSTEYILQEIIDHIGKLADDFPHTKLNLFRKQLWDIRNRNVEPKTHLRGLLRVLEDTHTFKHAFEELEPGLQAQIRAFMDDEKDVKEEEIMGMGKVKGEFYIPPSPAVKHHFKEMVKETVREKAHEKKMRLVQSKVMKKIQEAKEEIEREIVEEVGGHIEMIQKVEDHVGEFWGKHGHLGALLKSSDVASLTSKLDASMLGSAQSPRIWEDERGARIMEVHKNAPFHNWGNSVKNTPLYTFVPTTVLGLSNLVKWAKVEGYRVRCSGYRHSWSNTFSQDKQILVSMLNLESVEKIPDVMSITEEKGDVDLNGDGVVDVNELKTIELAPKIEGLSLTRDEEGKMLCRVGAAVTNEQFRRWAVGHGKWALPVDVILVEVTAGGVNGPICHGAGRRHQTVSDYVRAIEYIDANGIQRTITKPAHLRAAAGCFGLLGIVTHITLLLSPMSYAVLRPTKPDIALAIPPLSPTDIPIALRKSWTPAQYADALREFEDKANNDYYSEWFWFTRSQQAWVNTWNETVDAAGAVEYPSPFDTFVQWVQGWVGSVLTRSEVFGLLPGRWQACILSTFGMVALPPFEFNEFEQKKTVEYKTALPNGLHFRRGIQNMRVRDLEFQIPIPCLPNATPDYTIVRRAWWDIINLCYRDSETPMRLTLELRIMGDSNLIMAPQRGNRWGTASIEILSVPDAVRDEEWLPFCQEVVDLWAGYKGRMRVGGEEEDLNVRPHWAKEWEGVSIRGRGAREYLREVGYKEEVKEFRSVLGEIGKEQGWGLGDLKGRFSNELWDYLVFDGVEVARGKEVVQDVKVVHGKETKTRGIEGPKINSSGGLIDYLAFEKEGKGKGKEQEQGIKVDEVEVVGAKGISSEVNEMKNSSSSSSAVPGKIAGIPGVDHTRGVFPIKFGR
;
A
#
# COMPACT_ATOMS: atom_id res chain seq x y z
N MET A 1 13.81 -23.79 2.22
CA MET A 1 15.01 -24.67 2.19
C MET A 1 14.81 -25.57 1.00
N VAL A 2 15.84 -25.94 0.24
CA VAL A 2 15.65 -26.84 -0.91
C VAL A 2 15.63 -28.30 -0.42
N SER A 3 14.91 -29.20 -1.08
CA SER A 3 14.95 -30.63 -0.73
C SER A 3 16.31 -31.25 -1.08
N HIS A 4 16.79 -32.16 -0.23
CA HIS A 4 18.05 -32.89 -0.38
C HIS A 4 18.21 -33.62 -1.74
N TYR A 5 17.10 -34.05 -2.36
CA TYR A 5 17.08 -34.60 -3.72
C TYR A 5 17.52 -33.64 -4.83
N PHE A 6 17.56 -32.34 -4.52
CA PHE A 6 17.87 -31.24 -5.43
C PHE A 6 19.11 -30.42 -5.03
N GLU A 7 19.61 -30.53 -3.81
CA GLU A 7 20.90 -29.96 -3.37
C GLU A 7 22.09 -30.43 -4.24
N SER A 8 21.93 -31.59 -4.89
CA SER A 8 22.90 -32.19 -5.82
C SER A 8 22.58 -31.97 -7.31
N LEU A 9 21.53 -31.21 -7.66
CA LEU A 9 21.31 -30.81 -9.06
C LEU A 9 22.39 -29.80 -9.47
N PRO A 10 23.02 -29.96 -10.66
CA PRO A 10 23.95 -28.97 -11.17
C PRO A 10 23.22 -27.63 -11.39
N VAL A 11 23.87 -26.52 -11.05
CA VAL A 11 23.38 -25.19 -11.45
C VAL A 11 23.40 -25.13 -12.98
N PRO A 12 22.27 -24.86 -13.65
CA PRO A 12 22.24 -24.79 -15.11
C PRO A 12 23.06 -23.59 -15.61
N PRO A 13 23.82 -23.74 -16.73
CA PRO A 13 24.46 -22.63 -17.41
C PRO A 13 23.48 -21.49 -17.74
N LEU A 14 23.96 -20.25 -17.85
CA LEU A 14 23.10 -19.07 -18.01
C LEU A 14 22.30 -19.08 -19.32
N GLU A 15 22.83 -19.75 -20.36
CA GLU A 15 22.16 -20.04 -21.63
C GLU A 15 20.97 -21.00 -21.50
N ASN A 16 20.92 -21.79 -20.43
CA ASN A 16 19.87 -22.77 -20.16
C ASN A 16 18.80 -22.26 -19.19
N LEU A 17 18.80 -20.98 -18.80
CA LEU A 17 17.78 -20.39 -17.93
C LEU A 17 16.45 -20.04 -18.65
N SER A 18 16.13 -20.71 -19.75
CA SER A 18 14.91 -20.52 -20.54
C SER A 18 13.72 -21.29 -19.94
N THR A 19 12.49 -20.85 -20.25
CA THR A 19 11.27 -21.53 -19.79
C THR A 19 11.23 -22.98 -20.25
N GLU A 20 11.57 -23.25 -21.52
CA GLU A 20 11.54 -24.60 -22.10
C GLU A 20 12.56 -25.55 -21.46
N TYR A 21 13.71 -25.06 -20.99
CA TYR A 21 14.72 -25.87 -20.29
C TYR A 21 14.32 -26.12 -18.84
N ILE A 22 13.95 -25.08 -18.09
CA ILE A 22 13.61 -25.22 -16.66
C ILE A 22 12.35 -26.07 -16.50
N LEU A 23 11.35 -25.96 -17.40
CA LEU A 23 10.21 -26.88 -17.44
C LEU A 23 10.66 -28.34 -17.65
N GLN A 24 11.66 -28.60 -18.49
CA GLN A 24 12.17 -29.96 -18.67
C GLN A 24 12.93 -30.48 -17.44
N GLU A 25 13.74 -29.63 -16.79
CA GLU A 25 14.43 -29.96 -15.54
C GLU A 25 13.43 -30.33 -14.44
N ILE A 26 12.35 -29.56 -14.28
CA ILE A 26 11.24 -29.88 -13.38
C ILE A 26 10.62 -31.23 -13.77
N ILE A 27 10.22 -31.40 -15.04
CA ILE A 27 9.54 -32.59 -15.55
C ILE A 27 10.36 -33.86 -15.24
N ASP A 28 11.67 -33.86 -15.47
CA ASP A 28 12.52 -35.03 -15.30
C ASP A 28 12.96 -35.31 -13.86
N HIS A 29 12.82 -34.36 -12.94
CA HIS A 29 13.35 -34.50 -11.57
C HIS A 29 12.33 -34.35 -10.44
N ILE A 30 11.18 -33.69 -10.66
CA ILE A 30 10.17 -33.48 -9.61
C ILE A 30 9.58 -34.78 -9.05
N GLY A 31 9.57 -35.85 -9.86
CA GLY A 31 9.13 -37.19 -9.43
C GLY A 31 9.94 -37.80 -8.29
N LYS A 32 11.15 -37.30 -8.00
CA LYS A 32 11.94 -37.71 -6.82
C LYS A 32 11.22 -37.42 -5.49
N LEU A 33 10.31 -36.45 -5.46
CA LEU A 33 9.53 -36.08 -4.26
C LEU A 33 8.30 -36.98 -4.02
N ALA A 34 8.04 -38.00 -4.84
CA ALA A 34 6.79 -38.78 -4.77
C ALA A 34 6.63 -39.56 -3.46
N ASP A 35 7.73 -40.07 -2.89
CA ASP A 35 7.72 -40.84 -1.65
C ASP A 35 7.62 -39.92 -0.41
N ASP A 36 8.25 -38.74 -0.45
CA ASP A 36 8.13 -37.70 0.58
C ASP A 36 6.74 -37.05 0.60
N PHE A 37 6.11 -36.86 -0.56
CA PHE A 37 4.86 -36.12 -0.74
C PHE A 37 3.74 -36.95 -1.41
N PRO A 38 3.32 -38.08 -0.82
CA PRO A 38 2.33 -39.00 -1.41
C PRO A 38 0.92 -38.39 -1.55
N HIS A 39 0.67 -37.25 -0.92
CA HIS A 39 -0.59 -36.48 -1.02
C HIS A 39 -0.57 -35.38 -2.10
N THR A 40 0.57 -35.17 -2.77
CA THR A 40 0.69 -34.27 -3.94
C THR A 40 0.74 -35.13 -5.19
N LYS A 41 -0.15 -34.90 -6.17
CA LYS A 41 -0.25 -35.80 -7.36
C LYS A 41 0.80 -35.43 -8.41
N LEU A 42 2.08 -35.62 -8.07
CA LEU A 42 3.23 -35.16 -8.85
C LEU A 42 3.29 -35.72 -10.27
N ASN A 43 2.77 -36.93 -10.53
CA ASN A 43 2.63 -37.45 -11.89
C ASN A 43 1.61 -36.66 -12.74
N LEU A 44 0.51 -36.19 -12.13
CA LEU A 44 -0.43 -35.26 -12.79
C LEU A 44 0.22 -33.89 -12.97
N PHE A 45 0.99 -33.39 -12.00
CA PHE A 45 1.68 -32.10 -12.11
C PHE A 45 2.74 -32.10 -13.21
N ARG A 46 3.56 -33.17 -13.28
CA ARG A 46 4.48 -33.44 -14.40
C ARG A 46 3.73 -33.45 -15.74
N LYS A 47 2.55 -34.07 -15.81
CA LYS A 47 1.72 -34.05 -17.03
C LYS A 47 1.26 -32.62 -17.38
N GLN A 48 0.74 -31.85 -16.43
CA GLN A 48 0.30 -30.47 -16.69
C GLN A 48 1.43 -29.59 -17.23
N LEU A 49 2.61 -29.64 -16.60
CA LEU A 49 3.79 -28.91 -17.08
C LEU A 49 4.27 -29.41 -18.45
N TRP A 50 4.12 -30.70 -18.75
CA TRP A 50 4.48 -31.29 -20.04
C TRP A 50 3.48 -30.93 -21.16
N ASP A 51 2.17 -30.93 -20.88
CA ASP A 51 1.14 -30.46 -21.80
C ASP A 51 1.41 -28.97 -22.15
N ILE A 52 1.69 -28.13 -21.15
CA ILE A 52 2.02 -26.71 -21.34
C ILE A 52 3.35 -26.52 -22.11
N ARG A 53 4.40 -27.30 -21.81
CA ARG A 53 5.68 -27.27 -22.54
C ARG A 53 5.51 -27.58 -24.03
N ASN A 54 4.55 -28.44 -24.39
CA ASN A 54 4.17 -28.72 -25.79
C ASN A 54 3.15 -27.73 -26.37
N ARG A 55 2.87 -26.62 -25.68
CA ARG A 55 1.92 -25.57 -26.06
C ARG A 55 0.46 -26.05 -26.18
N ASN A 56 0.12 -27.18 -25.56
CA ASN A 56 -1.27 -27.62 -25.38
C ASN A 56 -1.88 -26.82 -24.21
N VAL A 57 -2.27 -25.57 -24.49
CA VAL A 57 -2.75 -24.60 -23.50
C VAL A 57 -4.28 -24.56 -23.46
N GLU A 58 -4.88 -24.96 -22.34
CA GLU A 58 -6.30 -24.77 -22.07
C GLU A 58 -6.51 -24.35 -20.58
N PRO A 59 -6.78 -23.07 -20.28
CA PRO A 59 -6.64 -22.53 -18.93
C PRO A 59 -7.60 -23.11 -17.89
N LYS A 60 -8.83 -23.48 -18.29
CA LYS A 60 -9.82 -24.06 -17.37
C LYS A 60 -9.39 -25.49 -17.02
N THR A 61 -8.93 -26.28 -17.99
CA THR A 61 -8.35 -27.61 -17.74
C THR A 61 -7.03 -27.57 -16.95
N HIS A 62 -6.12 -26.62 -17.19
CA HIS A 62 -4.92 -26.50 -16.36
C HIS A 62 -5.24 -26.10 -14.92
N LEU A 63 -6.27 -25.27 -14.70
CA LEU A 63 -6.74 -24.92 -13.36
C LEU A 63 -7.35 -26.13 -12.64
N ARG A 64 -8.24 -26.89 -13.31
CA ARG A 64 -8.76 -28.18 -12.81
C ARG A 64 -7.62 -29.15 -12.47
N GLY A 65 -6.60 -29.21 -13.34
CA GLY A 65 -5.40 -30.02 -13.15
C GLY A 65 -4.59 -29.62 -11.91
N LEU A 66 -4.33 -28.33 -11.71
CA LEU A 66 -3.61 -27.82 -10.54
C LEU A 66 -4.38 -28.01 -9.24
N LEU A 67 -5.71 -27.82 -9.25
CA LEU A 67 -6.58 -28.15 -8.12
C LEU A 67 -6.45 -29.63 -7.75
N ARG A 68 -6.61 -30.54 -8.71
CA ARG A 68 -6.45 -32.01 -8.50
C ARG A 68 -5.03 -32.43 -8.08
N VAL A 69 -3.99 -31.68 -8.47
CA VAL A 69 -2.61 -31.91 -7.98
C VAL A 69 -2.49 -31.68 -6.48
N LEU A 70 -3.20 -30.67 -5.96
CA LEU A 70 -3.12 -30.21 -4.59
C LEU A 70 -4.24 -30.76 -3.68
N GLU A 71 -5.33 -31.27 -4.24
CA GLU A 71 -6.59 -31.59 -3.53
C GLU A 71 -6.42 -32.50 -2.30
N ASP A 72 -5.41 -33.39 -2.34
CA ASP A 72 -5.15 -34.33 -1.26
C ASP A 72 -4.21 -33.79 -0.17
N THR A 73 -3.52 -32.67 -0.40
CA THR A 73 -2.56 -32.06 0.52
C THR A 73 -3.23 -31.44 1.75
N HIS A 74 -2.49 -31.33 2.86
CA HIS A 74 -3.00 -30.68 4.07
C HIS A 74 -3.29 -29.18 3.84
N THR A 75 -2.43 -28.47 3.11
CA THR A 75 -2.62 -27.05 2.78
C THR A 75 -3.92 -26.81 2.00
N PHE A 76 -4.21 -27.63 0.98
CA PHE A 76 -5.47 -27.53 0.25
C PHE A 76 -6.67 -27.85 1.14
N LYS A 77 -6.64 -28.98 1.87
CA LYS A 77 -7.77 -29.41 2.70
C LYS A 77 -8.12 -28.35 3.75
N HIS A 78 -7.14 -27.80 4.45
CA HIS A 78 -7.36 -26.69 5.40
C HIS A 78 -7.91 -25.43 4.70
N ALA A 79 -7.32 -25.01 3.58
CA ALA A 79 -7.77 -23.81 2.86
C ALA A 79 -9.15 -23.97 2.16
N PHE A 80 -9.58 -25.21 1.91
CA PHE A 80 -10.88 -25.55 1.33
C PHE A 80 -11.96 -25.70 2.41
N GLU A 81 -11.62 -26.24 3.59
CA GLU A 81 -12.48 -26.30 4.77
C GLU A 81 -12.85 -24.90 5.32
N GLU A 82 -12.03 -23.88 5.03
CA GLU A 82 -12.30 -22.47 5.35
C GLU A 82 -13.25 -21.77 4.37
N LEU A 83 -13.68 -22.44 3.28
CA LEU A 83 -14.64 -21.91 2.30
C LEU A 83 -16.09 -22.22 2.68
N GLU A 84 -17.00 -21.32 2.31
CA GLU A 84 -18.45 -21.52 2.46
C GLU A 84 -18.95 -22.76 1.69
N PRO A 85 -19.93 -23.54 2.20
CA PRO A 85 -20.36 -24.80 1.57
C PRO A 85 -20.81 -24.70 0.11
N GLY A 86 -21.44 -23.58 -0.28
CA GLY A 86 -21.82 -23.33 -1.67
C GLY A 86 -20.61 -23.13 -2.59
N LEU A 87 -19.55 -22.48 -2.09
CA LEU A 87 -18.30 -22.27 -2.82
C LEU A 87 -17.47 -23.56 -2.90
N GLN A 88 -17.48 -24.38 -1.84
CA GLN A 88 -16.96 -25.75 -1.90
C GLN A 88 -17.67 -26.59 -2.98
N ALA A 89 -19.00 -26.46 -3.12
CA ALA A 89 -19.77 -27.14 -4.16
C ALA A 89 -19.42 -26.64 -5.58
N GLN A 90 -19.33 -25.32 -5.78
CA GLN A 90 -18.89 -24.70 -7.04
C GLN A 90 -17.49 -25.19 -7.47
N ILE A 91 -16.52 -25.22 -6.56
CA ILE A 91 -15.15 -25.65 -6.87
C ILE A 91 -15.08 -27.15 -7.16
N ARG A 92 -15.81 -28.00 -6.42
CA ARG A 92 -15.93 -29.43 -6.74
C ARG A 92 -16.55 -29.66 -8.12
N ALA A 93 -17.68 -29.00 -8.41
CA ALA A 93 -18.32 -29.10 -9.72
C ALA A 93 -17.39 -28.64 -10.86
N PHE A 94 -16.64 -27.55 -10.66
CA PHE A 94 -15.62 -27.12 -11.61
C PHE A 94 -14.48 -28.15 -11.79
N MET A 95 -14.04 -28.80 -10.72
CA MET A 95 -13.03 -29.88 -10.75
C MET A 95 -13.55 -31.17 -11.39
N ASP A 96 -14.84 -31.47 -11.27
CA ASP A 96 -15.51 -32.66 -11.81
C ASP A 96 -16.01 -32.49 -13.25
N ASP A 97 -16.01 -31.24 -13.76
CA ASP A 97 -16.44 -30.86 -15.11
C ASP A 97 -15.44 -31.30 -16.21
N GLU A 98 -15.37 -32.61 -16.40
CA GLU A 98 -14.93 -33.29 -17.61
C GLU A 98 -16.14 -33.89 -18.37
N LYS A 99 -17.36 -33.43 -18.05
CA LYS A 99 -18.65 -34.04 -18.46
C LYS A 99 -19.77 -33.02 -18.66
N ASP A 100 -19.56 -32.06 -19.56
CA ASP A 100 -20.60 -31.17 -20.11
C ASP A 100 -21.43 -30.38 -19.07
N VAL A 101 -20.88 -30.10 -17.88
CA VAL A 101 -21.60 -29.34 -16.84
C VAL A 101 -21.53 -27.86 -17.18
N LYS A 102 -22.68 -27.22 -17.34
CA LYS A 102 -22.71 -25.85 -17.84
C LYS A 102 -22.20 -24.84 -16.82
N GLU A 103 -21.64 -23.74 -17.30
CA GLU A 103 -21.14 -22.65 -16.47
C GLU A 103 -22.25 -22.09 -15.55
N GLU A 104 -23.49 -22.00 -16.05
CA GLU A 104 -24.65 -21.58 -15.25
C GLU A 104 -25.06 -22.62 -14.18
N GLU A 105 -24.85 -23.91 -14.44
CA GLU A 105 -25.14 -25.00 -13.50
C GLU A 105 -24.12 -25.01 -12.36
N ILE A 106 -22.81 -24.85 -12.68
CA ILE A 106 -21.75 -24.65 -11.69
C ILE A 106 -22.05 -23.42 -10.82
N MET A 107 -22.29 -22.26 -11.43
CA MET A 107 -22.59 -21.03 -10.67
C MET A 107 -23.86 -21.18 -9.83
N GLY A 108 -24.87 -21.91 -10.33
CA GLY A 108 -26.10 -22.26 -9.60
C GLY A 108 -25.86 -23.03 -8.31
N MET A 109 -24.80 -23.85 -8.21
CA MET A 109 -24.50 -24.63 -7.00
C MET A 109 -24.14 -23.78 -5.78
N GLY A 110 -23.77 -22.50 -5.97
CA GLY A 110 -23.59 -21.55 -4.87
C GLY A 110 -24.88 -21.22 -4.12
N LYS A 111 -26.06 -21.46 -4.72
CA LYS A 111 -27.39 -21.07 -4.20
C LYS A 111 -28.01 -22.11 -3.26
N VAL A 112 -27.19 -22.75 -2.42
CA VAL A 112 -27.64 -23.74 -1.42
C VAL A 112 -28.55 -23.05 -0.39
N LYS A 113 -29.83 -23.45 -0.35
CA LYS A 113 -30.74 -23.10 0.75
C LYS A 113 -30.42 -23.93 2.00
N GLY A 114 -29.32 -23.59 2.67
CA GLY A 114 -28.96 -24.07 4.00
C GLY A 114 -29.39 -23.08 5.09
N GLU A 115 -29.58 -23.57 6.31
CA GLU A 115 -29.84 -22.71 7.47
C GLU A 115 -28.61 -21.84 7.80
N PHE A 116 -28.85 -20.71 8.49
CA PHE A 116 -27.82 -19.73 8.85
C PHE A 116 -26.91 -20.25 9.96
N TYR A 117 -26.02 -21.19 9.61
CA TYR A 117 -24.98 -21.70 10.49
C TYR A 117 -23.94 -20.60 10.71
N ILE A 118 -23.95 -19.98 11.89
CA ILE A 118 -22.89 -19.05 12.33
C ILE A 118 -21.69 -19.90 12.78
N PRO A 119 -20.56 -19.92 12.05
CA PRO A 119 -19.35 -20.56 12.56
C PRO A 119 -18.81 -19.70 13.71
N PRO A 120 -18.15 -20.27 14.74
CA PRO A 120 -17.38 -19.45 15.67
C PRO A 120 -16.37 -18.61 14.87
N SER A 121 -16.35 -17.30 15.13
CA SER A 121 -15.71 -16.32 14.22
C SER A 121 -14.22 -16.61 14.00
N PRO A 122 -13.61 -16.13 12.90
CA PRO A 122 -12.17 -16.29 12.67
C PRO A 122 -11.33 -15.77 13.84
N ALA A 123 -11.74 -14.67 14.48
CA ALA A 123 -11.11 -14.15 15.68
C ALA A 123 -11.21 -15.13 16.87
N VAL A 124 -12.37 -15.76 17.09
CA VAL A 124 -12.55 -16.80 18.12
C VAL A 124 -11.74 -18.06 17.78
N LYS A 125 -11.78 -18.55 16.53
CA LYS A 125 -10.98 -19.70 16.07
C LYS A 125 -9.47 -19.43 16.24
N HIS A 126 -8.99 -18.25 15.84
CA HIS A 126 -7.60 -17.84 15.97
C HIS A 126 -7.21 -17.67 17.45
N HIS A 127 -8.04 -17.00 18.26
CA HIS A 127 -7.81 -16.85 19.69
C HIS A 127 -7.77 -18.22 20.40
N PHE A 128 -8.65 -19.16 20.09
CA PHE A 128 -8.56 -20.54 20.60
C PHE A 128 -7.33 -21.29 20.06
N LYS A 129 -6.94 -21.11 18.79
CA LYS A 129 -5.77 -21.77 18.18
C LYS A 129 -4.46 -21.26 18.78
N GLU A 130 -4.35 -19.95 19.04
CA GLU A 130 -3.22 -19.35 19.76
C GLU A 130 -3.27 -19.66 21.26
N MET A 131 -4.41 -19.55 21.94
CA MET A 131 -4.56 -19.92 23.36
C MET A 131 -4.23 -21.41 23.60
N VAL A 132 -4.52 -22.30 22.64
CA VAL A 132 -4.07 -23.70 22.67
C VAL A 132 -2.56 -23.81 22.44
N LYS A 133 -1.96 -23.09 21.49
CA LYS A 133 -0.50 -23.03 21.31
C LYS A 133 0.21 -22.47 22.54
N GLU A 134 -0.34 -21.43 23.16
CA GLU A 134 0.15 -20.83 24.41
C GLU A 134 0.00 -21.83 25.56
N THR A 135 -1.17 -22.44 25.77
CA THR A 135 -1.36 -23.51 26.77
C THR A 135 -0.37 -24.67 26.57
N VAL A 136 -0.03 -25.02 25.33
CA VAL A 136 0.99 -26.04 25.01
C VAL A 136 2.41 -25.54 25.29
N ARG A 137 2.74 -24.28 24.95
CA ARG A 137 4.02 -23.64 25.26
C ARG A 137 4.23 -23.46 26.76
N GLU A 138 3.21 -23.04 27.49
CA GLU A 138 3.17 -22.93 28.94
C GLU A 138 3.34 -24.30 29.59
N LYS A 139 2.57 -25.32 29.20
CA LYS A 139 2.76 -26.68 29.73
C LYS A 139 4.14 -27.25 29.40
N ALA A 140 4.72 -26.93 28.24
CA ALA A 140 6.09 -27.29 27.90
C ALA A 140 7.12 -26.52 28.75
N HIS A 141 6.91 -25.23 28.98
CA HIS A 141 7.75 -24.38 29.82
C HIS A 141 7.68 -24.79 31.30
N GLU A 142 6.48 -25.04 31.82
CA GLU A 142 6.25 -25.52 33.18
C GLU A 142 6.87 -26.91 33.39
N LYS A 143 6.70 -27.83 32.44
CA LYS A 143 7.36 -29.16 32.48
C LYS A 143 8.88 -29.03 32.42
N LYS A 144 9.42 -28.07 31.66
CA LYS A 144 10.86 -27.72 31.65
C LYS A 144 11.31 -27.11 32.97
N MET A 145 10.52 -26.22 33.58
CA MET A 145 10.83 -25.57 34.86
C MET A 145 10.73 -26.54 36.04
N ARG A 146 9.76 -27.46 36.06
CA ARG A 146 9.70 -28.57 37.03
C ARG A 146 10.92 -29.51 36.88
N LEU A 147 11.39 -29.75 35.66
CA LEU A 147 12.63 -30.53 35.40
C LEU A 147 13.91 -29.77 35.80
N VAL A 148 13.93 -28.44 35.66
CA VAL A 148 15.03 -27.60 36.17
C VAL A 148 15.01 -27.57 37.70
N GLN A 149 13.85 -27.36 38.32
CA GLN A 149 13.68 -27.42 39.77
C GLN A 149 14.06 -28.79 40.34
N SER A 150 13.68 -29.91 39.72
CA SER A 150 14.08 -31.23 40.22
C SER A 150 15.60 -31.46 40.09
N LYS A 151 16.25 -30.96 39.04
CA LYS A 151 17.72 -30.97 38.91
C LYS A 151 18.41 -30.05 39.91
N VAL A 152 17.87 -28.87 40.18
CA VAL A 152 18.40 -27.91 41.17
C VAL A 152 18.22 -28.45 42.59
N MET A 153 17.04 -28.96 42.95
CA MET A 153 16.80 -29.61 44.24
C MET A 153 17.65 -30.86 44.43
N LYS A 154 17.87 -31.68 43.38
CA LYS A 154 18.81 -32.80 43.45
C LYS A 154 20.24 -32.32 43.71
N LYS A 155 20.71 -31.27 43.02
CA LYS A 155 22.03 -30.67 43.28
C LYS A 155 22.16 -30.03 44.67
N ILE A 156 21.09 -29.41 45.19
CA ILE A 156 21.06 -28.87 46.55
C ILE A 156 21.12 -30.00 47.57
N GLN A 157 20.42 -31.11 47.33
CA GLN A 157 20.49 -32.30 48.20
C GLN A 157 21.86 -32.98 48.12
N GLU A 158 22.43 -33.15 46.93
CA GLU A 158 23.78 -33.68 46.72
C GLU A 158 24.82 -32.83 47.48
N ALA A 159 24.81 -31.51 47.28
CA ALA A 159 25.70 -30.58 47.98
C ALA A 159 25.42 -30.52 49.50
N LYS A 160 24.17 -30.69 49.94
CA LYS A 160 23.83 -30.75 51.37
C LYS A 160 24.33 -32.04 52.02
N GLU A 161 24.27 -33.18 51.32
CA GLU A 161 24.86 -34.44 51.79
C GLU A 161 26.39 -34.44 51.70
N GLU A 162 26.99 -33.61 50.84
CA GLU A 162 28.44 -33.36 50.78
C GLU A 162 28.87 -32.49 51.98
N ILE A 163 28.21 -31.36 52.20
CA ILE A 163 28.42 -30.47 53.35
C ILE A 163 28.11 -31.17 54.68
N GLU A 164 27.07 -32.01 54.78
CA GLU A 164 26.79 -32.79 56.00
C GLU A 164 27.83 -33.88 56.25
N ARG A 165 28.61 -34.32 55.24
CA ARG A 165 29.78 -35.18 55.46
C ARG A 165 30.99 -34.38 55.95
N GLU A 166 31.30 -33.26 55.31
CA GLU A 166 32.37 -32.35 55.78
C GLU A 166 32.13 -31.89 57.23
N ILE A 167 30.89 -31.46 57.54
CA ILE A 167 30.50 -31.02 58.90
C ILE A 167 30.54 -32.19 59.90
N VAL A 168 30.21 -33.43 59.52
CA VAL A 168 30.31 -34.57 60.45
C VAL A 168 31.77 -34.98 60.71
N GLU A 169 32.67 -34.81 59.75
CA GLU A 169 34.12 -35.00 59.99
C GLU A 169 34.74 -33.84 60.80
N GLU A 170 34.30 -32.59 60.60
CA GLU A 170 34.86 -31.42 61.28
C GLU A 170 34.26 -31.17 62.69
N VAL A 171 32.95 -31.36 62.88
CA VAL A 171 32.26 -31.09 64.16
C VAL A 171 32.39 -32.23 65.17
N GLY A 172 32.85 -33.41 64.74
CA GLY A 172 33.19 -34.53 65.63
C GLY A 172 34.24 -34.21 66.71
N GLY A 173 34.92 -33.06 66.63
CA GLY A 173 35.95 -32.65 67.58
C GLY A 173 35.60 -31.58 68.62
N HIS A 174 34.48 -30.83 68.54
CA HIS A 174 34.35 -29.54 69.25
C HIS A 174 33.03 -29.24 70.01
N ILE A 175 32.04 -30.15 70.07
CA ILE A 175 30.82 -29.93 70.89
C ILE A 175 31.08 -30.25 72.39
N GLU A 176 31.92 -29.45 73.05
CA GLU A 176 32.05 -29.42 74.51
C GLU A 176 32.20 -27.99 75.11
N MET A 177 32.42 -26.96 74.27
CA MET A 177 32.62 -25.57 74.74
C MET A 177 31.34 -24.72 74.85
N ILE A 178 30.34 -24.93 73.98
CA ILE A 178 29.25 -23.95 73.80
C ILE A 178 28.20 -24.00 74.94
N GLN A 179 28.02 -25.17 75.57
CA GLN A 179 27.02 -25.42 76.64
C GLN A 179 27.30 -24.71 77.98
N LYS A 180 28.16 -23.68 78.02
CA LYS A 180 28.58 -22.93 79.22
C LYS A 180 28.39 -21.42 79.15
N VAL A 181 27.86 -20.88 78.05
CA VAL A 181 27.74 -19.42 77.85
C VAL A 181 26.30 -18.90 78.04
N GLU A 182 25.28 -19.74 77.81
CA GLU A 182 23.87 -19.31 77.84
C GLU A 182 23.33 -19.10 79.27
N ASP A 183 23.91 -19.76 80.29
CA ASP A 183 23.44 -19.75 81.69
C ASP A 183 23.82 -18.51 82.53
N HIS A 184 24.37 -17.43 81.94
CA HIS A 184 24.97 -16.34 82.74
C HIS A 184 24.71 -14.88 82.31
N VAL A 185 23.82 -14.62 81.35
CA VAL A 185 23.47 -13.22 80.93
C VAL A 185 21.95 -12.96 80.98
N GLY A 186 21.21 -13.71 81.81
CA GLY A 186 19.75 -13.57 81.97
C GLY A 186 19.29 -12.46 82.93
N GLU A 187 20.16 -12.01 83.85
CA GLU A 187 19.82 -11.01 84.87
C GLU A 187 20.91 -9.93 85.00
N PHE A 188 20.80 -8.80 84.28
CA PHE A 188 21.21 -7.48 84.83
C PHE A 188 20.77 -6.26 83.96
N TRP A 189 19.66 -5.60 84.33
CA TRP A 189 19.31 -4.17 84.06
C TRP A 189 19.25 -3.68 82.57
N GLY A 190 18.58 -2.58 82.20
CA GLY A 190 17.62 -1.75 82.93
C GLY A 190 17.45 -0.31 82.41
N LYS A 191 16.36 -0.03 81.66
CA LYS A 191 15.74 1.29 81.34
C LYS A 191 16.48 2.35 80.51
N HIS A 192 15.79 2.80 79.42
CA HIS A 192 15.82 4.12 78.73
C HIS A 192 17.16 4.67 78.18
N GLY A 193 17.22 5.36 77.04
CA GLY A 193 16.17 5.75 76.08
C GLY A 193 16.74 6.56 74.89
N HIS A 194 15.87 7.16 74.07
CA HIS A 194 16.19 8.02 72.90
C HIS A 194 16.97 7.41 71.71
N LEU A 195 16.25 6.90 70.70
CA LEU A 195 16.44 7.34 69.30
C LEU A 195 15.23 7.15 68.36
N GLY A 196 14.01 6.90 68.88
CA GLY A 196 12.81 6.63 68.08
C GLY A 196 12.15 7.85 67.43
N ALA A 197 12.94 8.84 66.99
CA ALA A 197 12.47 10.18 66.60
C ALA A 197 12.92 10.63 65.19
N LEU A 198 13.20 9.68 64.31
CA LEU A 198 13.29 9.88 62.86
C LEU A 198 12.41 8.83 62.15
N LEU A 199 11.87 9.14 60.97
CA LEU A 199 11.04 8.25 60.14
C LEU A 199 9.64 7.89 60.72
N LYS A 200 8.94 8.86 61.34
CA LYS A 200 7.46 8.83 61.51
C LYS A 200 6.78 10.12 61.02
N SER A 201 6.86 10.38 59.71
CA SER A 201 5.98 11.36 59.02
C SER A 201 6.09 11.29 57.49
N SER A 202 5.49 10.28 56.86
CA SER A 202 5.16 10.29 55.42
C SER A 202 4.03 9.30 55.08
N ASP A 203 2.90 9.81 54.60
CA ASP A 203 1.73 9.00 54.23
C ASP A 203 1.88 8.33 52.86
N VAL A 204 2.68 7.26 52.80
CA VAL A 204 2.86 6.45 51.58
C VAL A 204 1.52 5.90 51.05
N ALA A 205 0.57 5.57 51.94
CA ALA A 205 -0.76 5.06 51.58
C ALA A 205 -1.66 6.08 50.85
N SER A 206 -1.44 7.39 51.06
CA SER A 206 -2.18 8.44 50.37
C SER A 206 -1.70 8.63 48.93
N LEU A 207 -0.42 8.37 48.67
CA LEU A 207 0.18 8.41 47.34
C LEU A 207 -0.16 7.15 46.52
N THR A 208 -0.08 5.95 47.10
CA THR A 208 -0.44 4.72 46.36
C THR A 208 -1.91 4.73 45.95
N SER A 209 -2.84 5.09 46.84
CA SER A 209 -4.27 5.16 46.49
C SER A 209 -4.62 6.16 45.36
N LYS A 210 -3.75 7.15 45.08
CA LYS A 210 -3.90 8.08 43.95
C LYS A 210 -3.15 7.66 42.67
N LEU A 211 -2.08 6.88 42.79
CA LEU A 211 -1.44 6.25 41.62
C LEU A 211 -2.22 5.02 41.12
N ASP A 212 -2.70 4.16 42.01
CA ASP A 212 -3.45 2.96 41.62
C ASP A 212 -4.76 3.33 40.89
N ALA A 213 -5.46 4.38 41.34
CA ALA A 213 -6.67 4.89 40.70
C ALA A 213 -6.44 5.57 39.32
N SER A 214 -5.19 5.85 38.94
CA SER A 214 -4.83 6.37 37.61
C SER A 214 -4.11 5.34 36.73
N MET A 215 -3.51 4.31 37.32
CA MET A 215 -2.91 3.16 36.60
C MET A 215 -3.94 2.07 36.27
N LEU A 216 -4.95 1.86 37.11
CA LEU A 216 -6.10 0.99 36.81
C LEU A 216 -7.16 1.74 36.01
N GLY A 217 -6.81 2.12 34.78
CA GLY A 217 -7.76 2.69 33.82
C GLY A 217 -9.01 1.80 33.67
N SER A 218 -10.18 2.42 33.75
CA SER A 218 -11.47 1.73 33.94
C SER A 218 -11.65 0.53 32.99
N ALA A 219 -12.10 -0.60 33.54
CA ALA A 219 -12.23 -1.88 32.82
C ALA A 219 -13.36 -1.95 31.77
N GLN A 220 -13.80 -0.81 31.24
CA GLN A 220 -14.75 -0.72 30.11
C GLN A 220 -14.08 -0.01 28.94
N SER A 221 -14.37 -0.45 27.72
CA SER A 221 -13.95 0.25 26.49
C SER A 221 -14.56 1.66 26.42
N PRO A 222 -13.90 2.63 25.77
CA PRO A 222 -14.44 3.97 25.56
C PRO A 222 -15.75 3.91 24.78
N ARG A 223 -16.76 4.66 25.22
CA ARG A 223 -18.06 4.75 24.56
C ARG A 223 -18.13 6.01 23.70
N ILE A 224 -17.89 5.84 22.40
CA ILE A 224 -18.05 6.90 21.40
C ILE A 224 -19.46 6.77 20.80
N TRP A 225 -20.24 7.84 20.82
CA TRP A 225 -21.61 7.85 20.30
C TRP A 225 -21.63 8.27 18.83
N GLU A 226 -22.39 7.54 18.03
CA GLU A 226 -22.55 7.79 16.59
C GLU A 226 -23.83 8.59 16.23
N ASP A 227 -24.74 8.78 17.19
CA ASP A 227 -25.93 9.61 17.05
C ASP A 227 -26.13 10.55 18.25
N GLU A 228 -26.82 11.68 18.03
CA GLU A 228 -27.02 12.74 19.03
C GLU A 228 -27.85 12.31 20.24
N ARG A 229 -28.65 11.24 20.14
CA ARG A 229 -29.51 10.73 21.23
C ARG A 229 -28.77 9.78 22.16
N GLY A 230 -27.55 9.35 21.80
CA GLY A 230 -26.79 8.35 22.53
C GLY A 230 -27.43 6.96 22.49
N ALA A 231 -27.92 6.53 21.32
CA ALA A 231 -28.49 5.19 21.14
C ALA A 231 -27.48 4.22 20.50
N ARG A 232 -26.72 4.68 19.50
CA ARG A 232 -25.68 3.93 18.77
C ARG A 232 -24.30 4.22 19.35
N ILE A 233 -23.61 3.18 19.80
CA ILE A 233 -22.19 3.23 20.20
C ILE A 233 -21.35 2.69 19.05
N MET A 234 -20.25 3.38 18.72
CA MET A 234 -19.27 2.95 17.74
C MET A 234 -18.60 1.64 18.20
N GLU A 235 -18.49 0.68 17.29
CA GLU A 235 -17.81 -0.60 17.56
C GLU A 235 -16.32 -0.35 17.88
N VAL A 236 -15.81 -0.99 18.94
CA VAL A 236 -14.43 -0.80 19.41
C VAL A 236 -13.81 -2.09 19.95
N HIS A 237 -12.64 -2.44 19.41
CA HIS A 237 -11.84 -3.59 19.81
C HIS A 237 -10.59 -3.11 20.54
N LYS A 238 -10.35 -3.61 21.76
CA LYS A 238 -9.18 -3.25 22.57
C LYS A 238 -8.03 -4.21 22.32
N ASN A 239 -6.82 -3.70 22.08
CA ASN A 239 -5.61 -4.48 21.78
C ASN A 239 -5.76 -5.47 20.61
N ALA A 240 -6.60 -5.15 19.61
CA ALA A 240 -6.74 -5.99 18.42
C ALA A 240 -5.43 -5.99 17.60
N PRO A 241 -4.82 -7.14 17.29
CA PRO A 241 -3.65 -7.18 16.41
C PRO A 241 -3.98 -6.61 15.04
N PHE A 242 -3.01 -5.91 14.44
CA PHE A 242 -3.09 -5.43 13.08
C PHE A 242 -1.92 -5.96 12.26
N HIS A 243 -2.25 -6.39 11.05
CA HIS A 243 -1.32 -6.80 10.00
C HIS A 243 -1.76 -6.07 8.72
N ASN A 244 -0.82 -5.69 7.86
CA ASN A 244 -1.18 -5.26 6.51
C ASN A 244 -1.32 -6.47 5.57
N TRP A 245 -1.89 -6.25 4.38
CA TRP A 245 -2.09 -7.35 3.42
C TRP A 245 -0.76 -8.00 2.96
N GLY A 246 0.34 -7.25 2.91
CA GLY A 246 1.67 -7.77 2.62
C GLY A 246 2.35 -8.54 3.76
N ASN A 247 1.79 -8.53 4.99
CA ASN A 247 2.43 -8.97 6.24
C ASN A 247 3.75 -8.23 6.63
N SER A 248 4.14 -7.19 5.91
CA SER A 248 5.33 -6.35 6.14
C SER A 248 5.17 -5.39 7.34
N VAL A 249 3.95 -4.96 7.67
CA VAL A 249 3.64 -4.02 8.77
C VAL A 249 2.79 -4.72 9.82
N LYS A 250 3.21 -4.65 11.08
CA LYS A 250 2.54 -5.27 12.23
C LYS A 250 2.61 -4.35 13.45
N ASN A 251 1.52 -4.19 14.17
CA ASN A 251 1.43 -3.43 15.42
C ASN A 251 0.21 -3.89 16.26
N THR A 252 0.07 -3.34 17.47
CA THR A 252 -1.10 -3.54 18.34
C THR A 252 -1.64 -2.17 18.81
N PRO A 253 -2.62 -1.57 18.08
CA PRO A 253 -3.35 -0.39 18.54
C PRO A 253 -4.02 -0.66 19.89
N LEU A 254 -4.10 0.35 20.76
CA LEU A 254 -4.84 0.22 22.03
C LEU A 254 -6.33 0.05 21.76
N TYR A 255 -6.85 0.79 20.78
CA TYR A 255 -8.24 0.73 20.34
C TYR A 255 -8.32 0.75 18.81
N THR A 256 -9.04 -0.21 18.24
CA THR A 256 -9.45 -0.21 16.84
C THR A 256 -10.95 0.01 16.78
N PHE A 257 -11.37 1.14 16.21
CA PHE A 257 -12.78 1.51 16.05
C PHE A 257 -13.29 1.17 14.65
N VAL A 258 -14.57 0.80 14.53
CA VAL A 258 -15.28 0.62 13.25
C VAL A 258 -16.46 1.61 13.22
N PRO A 259 -16.40 2.69 12.43
CA PRO A 259 -17.41 3.74 12.38
C PRO A 259 -18.52 3.45 11.36
N THR A 260 -19.74 3.92 11.66
CA THR A 260 -20.86 4.03 10.70
C THR A 260 -21.29 5.46 10.40
N THR A 261 -20.91 6.45 11.22
CA THR A 261 -21.28 7.87 10.99
C THR A 261 -20.11 8.86 11.08
N VAL A 262 -20.26 9.98 10.38
CA VAL A 262 -19.39 11.17 10.42
C VAL A 262 -19.44 11.82 11.81
N LEU A 263 -20.60 11.79 12.48
CA LEU A 263 -20.74 12.24 13.87
C LEU A 263 -19.95 11.35 14.84
N GLY A 264 -19.97 10.03 14.64
CA GLY A 264 -19.12 9.09 15.38
C GLY A 264 -17.64 9.45 15.27
N LEU A 265 -17.15 9.70 14.05
CA LEU A 265 -15.76 10.11 13.81
C LEU A 265 -15.43 11.48 14.44
N SER A 266 -16.35 12.44 14.38
CA SER A 266 -16.25 13.73 15.07
C SER A 266 -16.06 13.54 16.59
N ASN A 267 -16.87 12.67 17.19
CA ASN A 267 -16.82 12.39 18.62
C ASN A 267 -15.57 11.60 19.04
N LEU A 268 -15.13 10.64 18.20
CA LEU A 268 -13.87 9.92 18.39
C LEU A 268 -12.68 10.86 18.44
N VAL A 269 -12.58 11.80 17.50
CA VAL A 269 -11.46 12.76 17.43
C VAL A 269 -11.48 13.73 18.61
N LYS A 270 -12.65 14.21 19.04
CA LYS A 270 -12.79 15.05 20.25
C LYS A 270 -12.30 14.31 21.50
N TRP A 271 -12.78 13.09 21.74
CA TRP A 271 -12.35 12.27 22.88
C TRP A 271 -10.85 12.01 22.85
N ALA A 272 -10.33 11.52 21.71
CA ALA A 272 -8.91 11.22 21.57
C ALA A 272 -8.00 12.46 21.66
N LYS A 273 -8.53 13.69 21.49
CA LYS A 273 -7.81 14.95 21.76
C LYS A 273 -7.66 15.23 23.26
N VAL A 274 -8.63 14.84 24.08
CA VAL A 274 -8.55 14.90 25.55
C VAL A 274 -7.55 13.87 26.08
N GLU A 275 -7.62 12.63 25.60
CA GLU A 275 -6.73 11.53 26.05
C GLU A 275 -5.30 11.56 25.46
N GLY A 276 -5.04 12.44 24.48
CA GLY A 276 -3.72 12.58 23.85
C GLY A 276 -3.32 11.47 22.86
N TYR A 277 -4.21 10.53 22.51
CA TYR A 277 -3.92 9.48 21.52
C TYR A 277 -3.76 10.01 20.10
N ARG A 278 -2.95 9.34 19.27
CA ARG A 278 -2.92 9.50 17.80
C ARG A 278 -3.96 8.61 17.13
N VAL A 279 -4.47 9.05 15.98
CA VAL A 279 -5.50 8.37 15.18
C VAL A 279 -5.01 8.20 13.74
N ARG A 280 -5.03 6.97 13.23
CA ARG A 280 -4.73 6.63 11.83
C ARG A 280 -5.83 5.72 11.27
N CYS A 281 -6.01 5.69 9.95
CA CYS A 281 -7.11 4.98 9.30
C CYS A 281 -6.64 3.78 8.46
N SER A 282 -7.52 2.79 8.24
CA SER A 282 -7.30 1.69 7.27
C SER A 282 -8.58 1.31 6.53
N GLY A 283 -8.51 1.16 5.21
CA GLY A 283 -9.42 0.30 4.44
C GLY A 283 -8.93 -1.15 4.48
N TYR A 284 -8.86 -1.83 3.33
CA TYR A 284 -8.30 -3.18 3.11
C TYR A 284 -6.79 -3.37 3.39
N ARG A 285 -6.18 -2.49 4.20
CA ARG A 285 -4.80 -2.62 4.73
C ARG A 285 -3.72 -2.90 3.66
N HIS A 286 -3.90 -2.41 2.44
CA HIS A 286 -3.05 -2.73 1.27
C HIS A 286 -1.72 -1.97 1.16
N SER A 287 -1.45 -0.99 2.00
CA SER A 287 -0.12 -0.39 2.03
C SER A 287 0.90 -1.37 2.65
N TRP A 288 2.02 -1.58 1.96
CA TRP A 288 3.22 -2.22 2.48
C TRP A 288 4.08 -1.27 3.32
N SER A 289 3.91 0.04 3.14
CA SER A 289 4.55 1.09 3.93
C SER A 289 3.82 1.33 5.26
N ASN A 290 4.58 1.78 6.26
CA ASN A 290 4.16 2.02 7.63
C ASN A 290 3.37 3.33 7.79
N THR A 291 2.27 3.46 7.05
CA THR A 291 1.36 4.61 7.11
C THR A 291 0.25 4.44 8.15
N PHE A 292 0.10 3.26 8.75
CA PHE A 292 -0.97 2.94 9.70
C PHE A 292 -0.72 3.50 11.11
N SER A 293 -1.49 3.02 12.09
CA SER A 293 -1.35 3.42 13.49
C SER A 293 -0.03 2.95 14.11
N GLN A 294 0.18 3.23 15.40
CA GLN A 294 1.32 2.73 16.17
C GLN A 294 0.83 1.91 17.36
N ASP A 295 1.73 1.15 17.98
CA ASP A 295 1.44 0.46 19.23
C ASP A 295 0.82 1.42 20.26
N LYS A 296 -0.26 0.94 20.90
CA LYS A 296 -1.00 1.66 21.95
C LYS A 296 -1.68 2.97 21.49
N GLN A 297 -1.76 3.23 20.19
CA GLN A 297 -2.52 4.36 19.60
C GLN A 297 -3.89 3.89 19.08
N ILE A 298 -4.63 4.77 18.39
CA ILE A 298 -5.95 4.44 17.81
C ILE A 298 -5.83 4.10 16.33
N LEU A 299 -6.51 3.04 15.92
CA LEU A 299 -6.82 2.72 14.53
C LEU A 299 -8.31 2.96 14.25
N VAL A 300 -8.63 3.54 13.10
CA VAL A 300 -9.99 3.64 12.55
C VAL A 300 -10.07 2.72 11.34
N SER A 301 -10.80 1.63 11.48
CA SER A 301 -11.02 0.67 10.41
C SER A 301 -12.28 1.05 9.64
N MET A 302 -12.11 1.53 8.41
CA MET A 302 -13.21 1.96 7.53
C MET A 302 -14.08 0.78 7.05
N LEU A 303 -13.66 -0.46 7.31
CA LEU A 303 -14.37 -1.70 7.03
C LEU A 303 -14.39 -2.59 8.29
N ASN A 304 -15.33 -3.54 8.35
CA ASN A 304 -15.40 -4.58 9.39
C ASN A 304 -14.07 -5.36 9.45
N LEU A 305 -13.58 -5.63 10.67
CA LEU A 305 -12.35 -6.39 10.91
C LEU A 305 -12.38 -7.82 10.34
N GLU A 306 -13.56 -8.35 10.00
CA GLU A 306 -13.71 -9.65 9.33
C GLU A 306 -13.42 -9.61 7.80
N SER A 307 -13.30 -8.43 7.18
CA SER A 307 -12.98 -8.30 5.73
C SER A 307 -11.63 -7.63 5.43
N VAL A 308 -11.15 -6.72 6.28
CA VAL A 308 -9.97 -5.84 6.05
C VAL A 308 -8.67 -6.50 5.58
N GLU A 309 -8.47 -7.80 5.79
CA GLU A 309 -7.29 -8.54 5.33
C GLU A 309 -7.60 -9.99 4.92
N LYS A 310 -8.91 -10.30 4.76
CA LYS A 310 -9.42 -11.67 4.58
C LYS A 310 -8.81 -12.30 3.33
N ILE A 311 -8.30 -13.53 3.48
CA ILE A 311 -7.96 -14.40 2.35
C ILE A 311 -8.56 -15.79 2.58
N PRO A 312 -9.32 -16.34 1.61
CA PRO A 312 -9.74 -15.65 0.39
C PRO A 312 -10.89 -14.66 0.67
N ASP A 313 -10.80 -13.46 0.10
CA ASP A 313 -11.94 -12.53 0.00
C ASP A 313 -12.83 -12.96 -1.17
N VAL A 314 -14.15 -12.85 -1.00
CA VAL A 314 -15.17 -13.31 -1.97
C VAL A 314 -15.97 -12.16 -2.59
N MET A 315 -15.71 -10.90 -2.22
CA MET A 315 -16.45 -9.72 -2.66
C MET A 315 -16.66 -9.69 -4.18
N SER A 316 -15.61 -9.98 -4.95
CA SER A 316 -15.62 -10.00 -6.41
C SER A 316 -16.47 -11.11 -7.05
N ILE A 317 -16.81 -12.18 -6.33
CA ILE A 317 -17.67 -13.29 -6.81
C ILE A 317 -19.07 -13.35 -6.16
N THR A 318 -19.32 -12.58 -5.09
CA THR A 318 -20.62 -12.54 -4.41
C THR A 318 -21.48 -11.34 -4.81
N GLU A 319 -22.79 -11.54 -4.89
CA GLU A 319 -23.79 -10.46 -5.00
C GLU A 319 -23.57 -9.40 -3.90
N GLU A 320 -23.74 -8.13 -4.24
CA GLU A 320 -23.57 -7.03 -3.29
C GLU A 320 -24.72 -7.02 -2.29
N LYS A 321 -24.39 -6.97 -0.99
CA LYS A 321 -25.37 -6.73 0.06
C LYS A 321 -25.64 -5.23 0.15
N GLY A 322 -26.82 -4.84 0.64
CA GLY A 322 -27.29 -3.45 0.62
C GLY A 322 -26.60 -2.50 1.61
N ASP A 323 -25.28 -2.62 1.80
CA ASP A 323 -24.48 -1.79 2.70
C ASP A 323 -23.80 -0.58 2.02
N VAL A 324 -24.29 -0.18 0.84
CA VAL A 324 -23.98 1.10 0.17
C VAL A 324 -25.28 1.79 -0.22
N ASP A 325 -25.40 3.10 0.06
CA ASP A 325 -26.43 3.92 -0.58
C ASP A 325 -25.95 4.32 -1.98
N LEU A 326 -26.61 3.76 -3.00
CA LEU A 326 -26.28 3.92 -4.42
C LEU A 326 -26.95 5.14 -5.08
N ASN A 327 -27.89 5.79 -4.38
CA ASN A 327 -28.78 6.83 -4.91
C ASN A 327 -28.81 8.12 -4.07
N GLY A 328 -28.45 8.06 -2.79
CA GLY A 328 -28.74 9.11 -1.81
C GLY A 328 -30.23 9.19 -1.46
N ASP A 329 -31.00 8.11 -1.63
CA ASP A 329 -32.46 8.11 -1.50
C ASP A 329 -32.97 7.89 -0.07
N GLY A 330 -32.05 7.65 0.88
CA GLY A 330 -32.33 7.76 2.32
C GLY A 330 -32.91 6.49 2.95
N VAL A 331 -32.57 5.30 2.43
CA VAL A 331 -32.91 4.03 3.08
C VAL A 331 -32.29 3.95 4.48
N VAL A 332 -33.17 3.89 5.49
CA VAL A 332 -32.81 4.00 6.90
C VAL A 332 -32.23 2.68 7.44
N ASP A 333 -30.95 2.42 7.21
CA ASP A 333 -29.94 2.12 8.27
C ASP A 333 -28.47 2.10 7.74
N VAL A 334 -28.14 2.96 6.76
CA VAL A 334 -26.86 2.89 6.04
C VAL A 334 -25.65 3.44 6.81
N ASN A 335 -24.46 2.93 6.47
CA ASN A 335 -23.17 3.49 6.87
C ASN A 335 -22.88 4.75 6.01
N GLU A 336 -22.81 5.92 6.63
CA GLU A 336 -22.63 7.21 5.93
C GLU A 336 -21.35 7.25 5.09
N LEU A 337 -20.32 6.49 5.48
CA LEU A 337 -19.02 6.41 4.82
C LEU A 337 -19.04 5.49 3.58
N LYS A 338 -20.18 4.83 3.32
CA LYS A 338 -20.48 3.98 2.15
C LYS A 338 -21.65 4.56 1.35
N THR A 339 -21.42 5.73 0.75
CA THR A 339 -22.42 6.48 -0.03
C THR A 339 -21.88 6.85 -1.40
N ILE A 340 -22.74 6.89 -2.43
CA ILE A 340 -22.41 7.38 -3.78
C ILE A 340 -23.50 8.36 -4.25
N GLU A 341 -23.15 9.63 -4.42
CA GLU A 341 -24.07 10.74 -4.71
C GLU A 341 -23.65 11.49 -5.98
N LEU A 342 -24.56 11.59 -6.96
CA LEU A 342 -24.36 12.35 -8.20
C LEU A 342 -24.77 13.83 -8.04
N ALA A 343 -24.00 14.73 -8.66
CA ALA A 343 -24.21 16.18 -8.62
C ALA A 343 -24.36 16.74 -7.17
N PRO A 344 -23.41 16.42 -6.26
CA PRO A 344 -23.48 16.77 -4.84
C PRO A 344 -23.50 18.29 -4.62
N LYS A 345 -24.33 18.75 -3.68
CA LYS A 345 -24.54 20.19 -3.41
C LYS A 345 -23.52 20.75 -2.43
N ILE A 346 -22.28 20.87 -2.87
CA ILE A 346 -21.16 21.39 -2.07
C ILE A 346 -20.97 22.90 -2.31
N GLU A 347 -20.86 23.69 -1.24
CA GLU A 347 -20.64 25.13 -1.33
C GLU A 347 -19.31 25.49 -2.01
N GLY A 348 -19.36 26.44 -2.95
CA GLY A 348 -18.19 26.89 -3.71
C GLY A 348 -17.65 25.87 -4.72
N LEU A 349 -18.32 24.73 -4.92
CA LEU A 349 -17.98 23.75 -5.95
C LEU A 349 -18.90 23.89 -7.17
N SER A 350 -18.30 23.96 -8.34
CA SER A 350 -18.96 23.83 -9.65
C SER A 350 -17.99 23.27 -10.67
N LEU A 351 -18.52 22.73 -11.78
CA LEU A 351 -17.69 22.36 -12.94
C LEU A 351 -17.08 23.62 -13.57
N THR A 352 -15.80 23.56 -13.94
CA THR A 352 -15.18 24.58 -14.78
C THR A 352 -15.58 24.40 -16.25
N ARG A 353 -15.22 25.36 -17.12
CA ARG A 353 -15.54 25.29 -18.56
C ARG A 353 -14.90 24.08 -19.24
N ASP A 354 -13.68 23.73 -18.83
CA ASP A 354 -12.94 22.58 -19.37
C ASP A 354 -13.44 21.24 -18.80
N GLU A 355 -14.53 21.28 -18.03
CA GLU A 355 -15.22 20.17 -17.40
C GLU A 355 -16.72 20.12 -17.77
N GLU A 356 -17.15 20.93 -18.75
CA GLU A 356 -18.47 20.82 -19.35
C GLU A 356 -18.69 19.41 -19.93
N GLY A 357 -19.88 18.84 -19.71
CA GLY A 357 -20.20 17.45 -20.09
C GLY A 357 -19.66 16.36 -19.16
N LYS A 358 -18.89 16.69 -18.11
CA LYS A 358 -18.47 15.76 -17.05
C LYS A 358 -19.47 15.80 -15.86
N MET A 359 -19.25 14.94 -14.87
CA MET A 359 -20.11 14.84 -13.69
C MET A 359 -19.30 14.85 -12.38
N LEU A 360 -19.82 15.53 -11.36
CA LEU A 360 -19.30 15.44 -9.99
C LEU A 360 -19.99 14.27 -9.28
N CYS A 361 -19.21 13.39 -8.67
CA CYS A 361 -19.69 12.25 -7.89
C CYS A 361 -19.02 12.23 -6.52
N ARG A 362 -19.81 12.36 -5.45
CA ARG A 362 -19.35 12.28 -4.06
C ARG A 362 -19.40 10.83 -3.60
N VAL A 363 -18.25 10.32 -3.16
CA VAL A 363 -18.04 8.91 -2.82
C VAL A 363 -17.52 8.84 -1.39
N GLY A 364 -18.17 8.05 -0.54
CA GLY A 364 -17.74 7.80 0.83
C GLY A 364 -16.40 7.05 0.86
N ALA A 365 -15.52 7.40 1.81
CA ALA A 365 -14.15 6.90 1.87
C ALA A 365 -14.02 5.39 2.22
N ALA A 366 -15.12 4.75 2.63
CA ALA A 366 -15.25 3.31 2.87
C ALA A 366 -15.86 2.54 1.68
N VAL A 367 -16.39 3.22 0.65
CA VAL A 367 -16.82 2.56 -0.61
C VAL A 367 -15.61 1.85 -1.23
N THR A 368 -15.79 0.60 -1.65
CA THR A 368 -14.74 -0.17 -2.34
C THR A 368 -14.75 0.06 -3.85
N ASN A 369 -13.61 -0.17 -4.50
CA ASN A 369 -13.53 -0.07 -5.97
C ASN A 369 -14.47 -1.08 -6.66
N GLU A 370 -14.74 -2.27 -6.08
CA GLU A 370 -15.74 -3.21 -6.63
C GLU A 370 -17.17 -2.65 -6.52
N GLN A 371 -17.50 -1.98 -5.42
CA GLN A 371 -18.82 -1.34 -5.23
C GLN A 371 -18.99 -0.14 -6.18
N PHE A 372 -17.95 0.70 -6.30
CA PHE A 372 -17.94 1.81 -7.24
C PHE A 372 -17.99 1.34 -8.71
N ARG A 373 -17.29 0.24 -9.06
CA ARG A 373 -17.39 -0.41 -10.37
C ARG A 373 -18.81 -0.90 -10.65
N ARG A 374 -19.42 -1.66 -9.73
CA ARG A 374 -20.79 -2.19 -9.88
C ARG A 374 -21.79 -1.07 -10.09
N TRP A 375 -21.69 -0.01 -9.29
CA TRP A 375 -22.47 1.21 -9.45
C TRP A 375 -22.26 1.86 -10.82
N ALA A 376 -21.01 2.09 -11.25
CA ALA A 376 -20.71 2.78 -12.52
C ALA A 376 -21.18 1.98 -13.74
N VAL A 377 -20.92 0.67 -13.77
CA VAL A 377 -21.35 -0.24 -14.85
C VAL A 377 -22.87 -0.37 -14.87
N GLY A 378 -23.53 -0.55 -13.72
CA GLY A 378 -24.99 -0.63 -13.61
C GLY A 378 -25.70 0.68 -13.95
N HIS A 379 -25.08 1.83 -13.66
CA HIS A 379 -25.60 3.16 -14.02
C HIS A 379 -25.38 3.48 -15.52
N GLY A 380 -24.29 2.99 -16.11
CA GLY A 380 -24.03 3.00 -17.56
C GLY A 380 -23.79 4.38 -18.20
N LYS A 381 -23.64 5.46 -17.42
CA LYS A 381 -23.48 6.84 -17.94
C LYS A 381 -22.21 7.55 -17.51
N TRP A 382 -21.60 7.17 -16.40
CA TRP A 382 -20.45 7.86 -15.81
C TRP A 382 -19.39 6.86 -15.36
N ALA A 383 -18.11 7.19 -15.59
CA ALA A 383 -16.97 6.40 -15.15
C ALA A 383 -15.81 7.31 -14.71
N LEU A 384 -14.97 6.82 -13.80
CA LEU A 384 -13.68 7.41 -13.54
C LEU A 384 -12.73 7.03 -14.69
N PRO A 385 -11.97 7.97 -15.29
CA PRO A 385 -11.17 7.67 -16.49
C PRO A 385 -9.87 6.89 -16.20
N VAL A 386 -9.47 6.74 -14.94
CA VAL A 386 -8.31 5.95 -14.52
C VAL A 386 -8.51 5.48 -13.08
N ASP A 387 -8.12 4.24 -12.79
CA ASP A 387 -8.14 3.64 -11.44
C ASP A 387 -7.08 2.52 -11.37
N VAL A 388 -6.86 1.96 -10.18
CA VAL A 388 -6.01 0.78 -9.98
C VAL A 388 -6.68 -0.51 -10.45
N ILE A 389 -5.89 -1.55 -10.78
CA ILE A 389 -6.41 -2.86 -11.19
C ILE A 389 -7.26 -3.56 -10.10
N LEU A 390 -6.89 -3.37 -8.83
CA LEU A 390 -7.56 -3.98 -7.67
C LEU A 390 -8.96 -3.38 -7.44
N VAL A 391 -9.92 -4.24 -7.09
CA VAL A 391 -11.28 -3.81 -6.72
C VAL A 391 -11.55 -3.94 -5.22
N GLU A 392 -10.80 -4.82 -4.55
CA GLU A 392 -10.80 -5.05 -3.12
C GLU A 392 -9.93 -4.01 -2.36
N VAL A 393 -10.12 -2.72 -2.67
CA VAL A 393 -9.52 -1.53 -2.03
C VAL A 393 -10.60 -0.47 -1.80
N THR A 394 -10.42 0.51 -0.90
CA THR A 394 -11.41 1.59 -0.69
C THR A 394 -10.99 2.90 -1.35
N ALA A 395 -11.95 3.75 -1.72
CA ALA A 395 -11.70 5.07 -2.31
C ALA A 395 -10.75 5.93 -1.45
N GLY A 396 -10.90 5.89 -0.12
CA GLY A 396 -9.97 6.52 0.82
C GLY A 396 -8.56 5.90 0.81
N GLY A 397 -8.46 4.58 0.62
CA GLY A 397 -7.20 3.85 0.49
C GLY A 397 -6.48 4.00 -0.84
N VAL A 398 -7.19 4.35 -1.92
CA VAL A 398 -6.63 4.66 -3.25
C VAL A 398 -6.18 6.13 -3.33
N ASN A 399 -7.02 7.07 -2.87
CA ASN A 399 -6.68 8.50 -2.85
C ASN A 399 -5.63 8.86 -1.79
N GLY A 400 -5.62 8.18 -0.64
CA GLY A 400 -4.72 8.49 0.48
C GLY A 400 -3.22 8.49 0.10
N PRO A 401 -2.69 7.42 -0.52
CA PRO A 401 -1.28 7.30 -0.94
C PRO A 401 -0.99 7.78 -2.38
N ILE A 402 -1.96 8.39 -3.08
CA ILE A 402 -1.82 8.86 -4.47
C ILE A 402 -1.60 7.69 -5.46
N CYS A 403 -2.51 6.72 -5.46
CA CYS A 403 -2.51 5.62 -6.42
C CYS A 403 -2.86 6.07 -7.85
N HIS A 404 -2.54 5.23 -8.83
CA HIS A 404 -2.78 5.48 -10.26
C HIS A 404 -3.00 4.19 -11.05
N GLY A 405 -3.56 4.32 -12.26
CA GLY A 405 -3.64 3.26 -13.26
C GLY A 405 -2.47 3.34 -14.25
N ALA A 406 -2.79 3.39 -15.54
CA ALA A 406 -1.86 3.52 -16.66
C ALA A 406 -2.40 4.44 -17.76
N GLY A 407 -1.56 4.69 -18.78
CA GLY A 407 -1.78 5.60 -19.90
C GLY A 407 -1.13 6.97 -19.69
N ARG A 408 -0.26 7.39 -20.61
CA ARG A 408 0.51 8.66 -20.51
C ARG A 408 -0.35 9.93 -20.52
N ARG A 409 -1.60 9.82 -20.97
CA ARG A 409 -2.63 10.87 -20.95
C ARG A 409 -3.29 11.05 -19.57
N HIS A 410 -3.15 10.08 -18.67
CA HIS A 410 -3.78 10.07 -17.35
C HIS A 410 -2.85 10.60 -16.27
N GLN A 411 -3.45 11.32 -15.33
CA GLN A 411 -2.81 11.72 -14.09
C GLN A 411 -3.18 10.73 -12.97
N THR A 412 -2.77 10.97 -11.72
CA THR A 412 -3.10 10.06 -10.61
C THR A 412 -4.60 10.08 -10.30
N VAL A 413 -5.12 9.08 -9.58
CA VAL A 413 -6.54 9.07 -9.16
C VAL A 413 -6.89 10.33 -8.35
N SER A 414 -5.94 10.82 -7.54
CA SER A 414 -6.08 12.05 -6.76
C SER A 414 -6.21 13.33 -7.61
N ASP A 415 -5.72 13.37 -8.85
CA ASP A 415 -5.85 14.55 -9.73
C ASP A 415 -7.31 14.77 -10.21
N TYR A 416 -8.16 13.74 -10.14
CA TYR A 416 -9.59 13.82 -10.47
C TYR A 416 -10.47 14.26 -9.29
N VAL A 417 -9.88 14.52 -8.12
CA VAL A 417 -10.62 15.02 -6.95
C VAL A 417 -10.99 16.50 -7.11
N ARG A 418 -12.22 16.85 -6.71
CA ARG A 418 -12.78 18.21 -6.72
C ARG A 418 -13.32 18.67 -5.37
N ALA A 419 -13.55 17.76 -4.43
CA ALA A 419 -13.68 18.11 -3.02
C ALA A 419 -13.17 16.99 -2.09
N ILE A 420 -12.69 17.38 -0.90
CA ILE A 420 -12.38 16.48 0.20
C ILE A 420 -13.21 16.90 1.42
N GLU A 421 -13.96 15.97 2.00
CA GLU A 421 -14.64 16.12 3.28
C GLU A 421 -13.95 15.29 4.35
N TYR A 422 -13.73 15.87 5.53
CA TYR A 422 -12.97 15.21 6.60
C TYR A 422 -13.31 15.75 7.98
N ILE A 423 -12.93 14.99 9.01
CA ILE A 423 -12.90 15.44 10.40
C ILE A 423 -11.52 16.02 10.73
N ASP A 424 -11.46 17.31 11.10
CA ASP A 424 -10.23 18.03 11.42
C ASP A 424 -9.67 17.69 12.81
N ALA A 425 -8.53 18.27 13.16
CA ALA A 425 -7.84 18.00 14.43
C ALA A 425 -8.51 18.60 15.68
N ASN A 426 -9.67 19.25 15.54
CA ASN A 426 -10.58 19.64 16.63
C ASN A 426 -11.85 18.76 16.68
N GLY A 427 -11.98 17.80 15.75
CA GLY A 427 -13.16 16.96 15.61
C GLY A 427 -14.31 17.66 14.89
N ILE A 428 -14.05 18.68 14.08
CA ILE A 428 -15.05 19.44 13.32
C ILE A 428 -15.04 18.93 11.88
N GLN A 429 -16.23 18.73 11.28
CA GLN A 429 -16.35 18.38 9.87
C GLN A 429 -15.97 19.59 8.99
N ARG A 430 -15.16 19.35 7.97
CA ARG A 430 -14.63 20.36 7.04
C ARG A 430 -14.74 19.88 5.60
N THR A 431 -14.80 20.84 4.70
CA THR A 431 -14.79 20.61 3.24
C THR A 431 -13.72 21.49 2.60
N ILE A 432 -12.97 20.94 1.64
CA ILE A 432 -12.02 21.69 0.81
C ILE A 432 -12.43 21.54 -0.65
N THR A 433 -12.68 22.68 -1.31
CA THR A 433 -12.98 22.80 -2.75
C THR A 433 -11.95 23.65 -3.50
N LYS A 434 -11.19 24.49 -2.79
CA LYS A 434 -10.15 25.39 -3.36
C LYS A 434 -9.07 24.55 -4.09
N PRO A 435 -8.86 24.72 -5.42
CA PRO A 435 -7.88 23.94 -6.18
C PRO A 435 -6.45 23.99 -5.62
N ALA A 436 -6.01 25.15 -5.11
CA ALA A 436 -4.70 25.30 -4.47
C ALA A 436 -4.55 24.40 -3.23
N HIS A 437 -5.61 24.26 -2.43
CA HIS A 437 -5.64 23.41 -1.23
C HIS A 437 -5.78 21.93 -1.56
N LEU A 438 -6.53 21.60 -2.63
CA LEU A 438 -6.69 20.21 -3.11
C LEU A 438 -5.34 19.56 -3.46
N ARG A 439 -4.34 20.33 -3.90
CA ARG A 439 -2.97 19.86 -4.19
C ARG A 439 -2.24 19.27 -2.98
N ALA A 440 -2.73 19.50 -1.75
CA ALA A 440 -2.30 18.80 -0.54
C ALA A 440 -3.40 17.95 0.13
N ALA A 441 -4.68 18.28 -0.08
CA ALA A 441 -5.81 17.59 0.56
C ALA A 441 -6.20 16.27 -0.14
N ALA A 442 -6.16 16.22 -1.47
CA ALA A 442 -6.14 14.96 -2.21
C ALA A 442 -4.69 14.44 -2.17
N GLY A 443 -4.51 13.15 -1.89
CA GLY A 443 -3.18 12.62 -1.58
C GLY A 443 -2.62 12.97 -0.20
N CYS A 444 -3.46 13.35 0.78
CA CYS A 444 -2.99 13.86 2.08
C CYS A 444 -2.40 12.80 3.04
N PHE A 445 -2.29 11.52 2.64
CA PHE A 445 -1.90 10.39 3.49
C PHE A 445 -2.72 10.27 4.80
N GLY A 446 -3.92 10.85 4.86
CA GLY A 446 -4.73 10.97 6.07
C GLY A 446 -4.13 11.88 7.16
N LEU A 447 -3.13 12.72 6.84
CA LEU A 447 -2.48 13.64 7.78
C LEU A 447 -3.30 14.91 8.01
N LEU A 448 -4.11 15.30 7.03
CA LEU A 448 -5.09 16.38 7.11
C LEU A 448 -6.19 16.09 8.14
N GLY A 449 -6.59 14.83 8.25
CA GLY A 449 -7.65 14.34 9.12
C GLY A 449 -8.30 13.06 8.60
N ILE A 450 -9.38 12.63 9.26
CA ILE A 450 -10.14 11.46 8.83
C ILE A 450 -11.01 11.87 7.65
N VAL A 451 -10.57 11.58 6.43
CA VAL A 451 -11.36 11.79 5.21
C VAL A 451 -12.60 10.89 5.26
N THR A 452 -13.77 11.51 5.15
CA THR A 452 -15.06 10.81 5.18
C THR A 452 -15.63 10.62 3.77
N HIS A 453 -15.47 11.62 2.89
CA HIS A 453 -15.92 11.58 1.50
C HIS A 453 -14.95 12.29 0.56
N ILE A 454 -14.94 11.84 -0.69
CA ILE A 454 -14.13 12.35 -1.80
C ILE A 454 -15.10 12.66 -2.95
N THR A 455 -15.10 13.89 -3.46
CA THR A 455 -15.84 14.19 -4.71
C THR A 455 -14.90 14.04 -5.89
N LEU A 456 -15.21 13.10 -6.76
CA LEU A 456 -14.48 12.78 -7.99
C LEU A 456 -15.15 13.43 -9.21
N LEU A 457 -14.34 13.76 -10.21
CA LEU A 457 -14.79 14.18 -11.53
C LEU A 457 -14.85 12.97 -12.47
N LEU A 458 -16.06 12.57 -12.85
CA LEU A 458 -16.32 11.45 -13.75
C LEU A 458 -16.51 11.92 -15.19
N SER A 459 -15.98 11.14 -16.13
CA SER A 459 -16.25 11.27 -17.56
C SER A 459 -17.54 10.54 -17.93
N PRO A 460 -18.20 10.89 -19.06
CA PRO A 460 -19.20 10.04 -19.68
C PRO A 460 -18.69 8.61 -19.88
N MET A 461 -19.57 7.61 -19.75
CA MET A 461 -19.22 6.20 -19.91
C MET A 461 -18.67 5.93 -21.31
N SER A 462 -17.50 5.30 -21.37
CA SER A 462 -16.88 4.76 -22.56
C SER A 462 -16.66 3.25 -22.41
N TYR A 463 -16.14 2.62 -23.46
CA TYR A 463 -15.95 1.18 -23.54
C TYR A 463 -14.49 0.87 -23.92
N ALA A 464 -13.77 0.18 -23.06
CA ALA A 464 -12.42 -0.30 -23.32
C ALA A 464 -12.44 -1.39 -24.39
N VAL A 465 -11.54 -1.31 -25.37
CA VAL A 465 -11.39 -2.32 -26.44
C VAL A 465 -10.11 -3.11 -26.20
N LEU A 466 -10.17 -4.05 -25.26
CA LEU A 466 -9.05 -4.86 -24.81
C LEU A 466 -8.58 -5.79 -25.95
N ARG A 467 -7.33 -5.65 -26.38
CA ARG A 467 -6.67 -6.55 -27.36
C ARG A 467 -5.33 -7.06 -26.81
N PRO A 468 -5.33 -7.79 -25.69
CA PRO A 468 -4.09 -8.21 -25.05
C PRO A 468 -3.29 -9.16 -25.95
N THR A 469 -1.96 -9.06 -25.89
CA THR A 469 -1.05 -9.85 -26.73
C THR A 469 0.04 -10.54 -25.93
N LYS A 470 0.65 -11.56 -26.55
CA LYS A 470 1.85 -12.25 -26.06
C LYS A 470 2.96 -12.21 -27.12
N PRO A 471 3.61 -11.06 -27.34
CA PRO A 471 4.80 -10.97 -28.18
C PRO A 471 6.00 -11.67 -27.52
N ASP A 472 7.04 -11.92 -28.32
CA ASP A 472 8.38 -12.21 -27.79
C ASP A 472 8.85 -11.06 -26.88
N ILE A 473 9.56 -11.38 -25.80
CA ILE A 473 9.99 -10.38 -24.80
C ILE A 473 10.84 -9.24 -25.40
N ALA A 474 11.65 -9.50 -26.43
CA ALA A 474 12.45 -8.47 -27.12
C ALA A 474 11.69 -7.72 -28.24
N LEU A 475 10.45 -8.12 -28.53
CA LEU A 475 9.51 -7.36 -29.36
C LEU A 475 8.42 -6.65 -28.53
N ALA A 476 8.23 -7.03 -27.26
CA ALA A 476 7.32 -6.37 -26.33
C ALA A 476 7.80 -4.96 -25.94
N ILE A 477 9.07 -4.89 -25.54
CA ILE A 477 9.82 -3.66 -25.22
C ILE A 477 11.25 -3.89 -25.73
N PRO A 478 11.61 -3.38 -26.92
CA PRO A 478 12.92 -3.69 -27.49
C PRO A 478 14.11 -3.18 -26.65
N PRO A 479 15.17 -3.97 -26.46
CA PRO A 479 16.38 -3.57 -25.72
C PRO A 479 17.11 -2.41 -26.40
N LEU A 480 18.15 -1.85 -25.77
CA LEU A 480 18.95 -0.80 -26.42
C LEU A 480 19.90 -1.38 -27.47
N SER A 481 20.45 -2.56 -27.19
CA SER A 481 21.27 -3.39 -28.08
C SER A 481 20.91 -4.88 -27.92
N PRO A 482 21.04 -5.73 -28.96
CA PRO A 482 20.87 -7.19 -28.84
C PRO A 482 21.80 -7.86 -27.82
N THR A 483 22.89 -7.20 -27.42
CA THR A 483 23.77 -7.64 -26.32
C THR A 483 23.09 -7.66 -24.96
N ASP A 484 22.10 -6.79 -24.77
CA ASP A 484 21.49 -6.49 -23.47
C ASP A 484 20.40 -7.52 -23.11
N ILE A 485 20.13 -8.45 -24.02
CA ILE A 485 19.25 -9.60 -23.79
C ILE A 485 20.08 -10.69 -23.10
N PRO A 486 19.62 -11.30 -22.00
CA PRO A 486 20.26 -12.48 -21.40
C PRO A 486 20.39 -13.62 -22.40
N ILE A 487 21.47 -14.40 -22.32
CA ILE A 487 21.79 -15.40 -23.34
C ILE A 487 20.67 -16.45 -23.56
N ALA A 488 19.94 -16.87 -22.51
CA ALA A 488 18.78 -17.76 -22.61
C ALA A 488 17.51 -17.16 -23.27
N LEU A 489 17.49 -15.83 -23.49
CA LEU A 489 16.40 -15.10 -24.15
C LEU A 489 16.78 -14.60 -25.56
N ARG A 490 18.04 -14.76 -25.99
CA ARG A 490 18.49 -14.30 -27.31
C ARG A 490 17.89 -15.15 -28.43
N LYS A 491 17.11 -14.51 -29.31
CA LYS A 491 16.73 -15.03 -30.63
C LYS A 491 17.30 -14.11 -31.71
N SER A 492 16.95 -14.37 -32.97
CA SER A 492 17.30 -13.54 -34.12
C SER A 492 16.04 -12.94 -34.73
N TRP A 493 16.07 -11.63 -35.02
CA TRP A 493 15.00 -10.90 -35.68
C TRP A 493 15.57 -10.14 -36.88
N THR A 494 14.76 -9.85 -37.89
CA THR A 494 15.16 -8.92 -38.95
C THR A 494 15.23 -7.48 -38.41
N PRO A 495 16.08 -6.61 -38.99
CA PRO A 495 16.10 -5.19 -38.62
C PRO A 495 14.73 -4.50 -38.78
N ALA A 496 13.90 -4.97 -39.71
CA ALA A 496 12.53 -4.51 -39.89
C ALA A 496 11.67 -4.86 -38.66
N GLN A 497 11.57 -6.14 -38.27
CA GLN A 497 10.78 -6.58 -37.11
C GLN A 497 11.17 -5.82 -35.82
N TYR A 498 12.47 -5.61 -35.58
CA TYR A 498 12.93 -4.84 -34.42
C TYR A 498 12.53 -3.36 -34.51
N ALA A 499 12.70 -2.73 -35.67
CA ALA A 499 12.31 -1.34 -35.88
C ALA A 499 10.77 -1.14 -35.84
N ASP A 500 10.00 -2.14 -36.26
CA ASP A 500 8.54 -2.14 -36.23
C ASP A 500 8.03 -2.29 -34.79
N ALA A 501 8.55 -3.26 -34.04
CA ALA A 501 8.27 -3.44 -32.62
C ALA A 501 8.66 -2.21 -31.78
N LEU A 502 9.77 -1.52 -32.11
CA LEU A 502 10.15 -0.29 -31.41
C LEU A 502 9.16 0.85 -31.65
N ARG A 503 8.70 1.04 -32.90
CA ARG A 503 7.67 2.04 -33.20
C ARG A 503 6.33 1.69 -32.56
N GLU A 504 5.95 0.41 -32.51
CA GLU A 504 4.72 -0.04 -31.86
C GLU A 504 4.76 0.20 -30.34
N PHE A 505 5.89 -0.13 -29.69
CA PHE A 505 6.11 0.17 -28.27
C PHE A 505 6.04 1.67 -27.97
N GLU A 506 6.76 2.50 -28.75
CA GLU A 506 6.78 3.95 -28.54
C GLU A 506 5.41 4.61 -28.84
N ASP A 507 4.67 4.13 -29.84
CA ASP A 507 3.31 4.59 -30.14
C ASP A 507 2.34 4.25 -28.99
N LYS A 508 2.31 2.98 -28.54
CA LYS A 508 1.48 2.52 -27.41
C LYS A 508 1.83 3.22 -26.09
N ALA A 509 3.10 3.45 -25.82
CA ALA A 509 3.55 4.20 -24.64
C ALA A 509 3.15 5.69 -24.74
N ASN A 510 3.10 6.26 -25.94
CA ASN A 510 2.82 7.68 -26.13
C ASN A 510 1.33 8.02 -26.22
N ASN A 511 0.53 7.14 -26.84
CA ASN A 511 -0.78 7.46 -27.41
C ASN A 511 -1.96 6.60 -26.93
N ASP A 512 -1.77 5.37 -26.47
CA ASP A 512 -2.90 4.53 -26.02
C ASP A 512 -3.64 5.15 -24.82
N TYR A 513 -4.86 4.68 -24.56
CA TYR A 513 -5.62 5.07 -23.37
C TYR A 513 -5.01 4.44 -22.13
N TYR A 514 -4.67 3.16 -22.21
CA TYR A 514 -4.07 2.38 -21.14
C TYR A 514 -2.85 1.64 -21.71
N SER A 515 -1.72 1.68 -21.01
CA SER A 515 -0.42 1.25 -21.54
C SER A 515 0.35 0.47 -20.47
N GLU A 516 0.25 -0.87 -20.52
CA GLU A 516 0.80 -1.77 -19.51
C GLU A 516 1.45 -3.04 -20.10
N TRP A 517 2.59 -3.44 -19.53
CA TRP A 517 3.42 -4.59 -19.92
C TRP A 517 3.82 -5.42 -18.69
N PHE A 518 3.80 -6.74 -18.83
CA PHE A 518 4.14 -7.72 -17.79
C PHE A 518 5.20 -8.69 -18.29
N TRP A 519 6.22 -8.96 -17.48
CA TRP A 519 7.16 -10.05 -17.70
C TRP A 519 7.21 -10.96 -16.47
N PHE A 520 6.56 -12.11 -16.58
CA PHE A 520 6.67 -13.17 -15.59
C PHE A 520 8.07 -13.79 -15.63
N THR A 521 8.71 -13.97 -14.47
CA THR A 521 10.12 -14.36 -14.40
C THR A 521 10.41 -15.66 -15.17
N ARG A 522 11.55 -15.73 -15.88
CA ARG A 522 11.91 -16.84 -16.80
C ARG A 522 11.04 -17.00 -18.06
N SER A 523 10.02 -16.17 -18.30
CA SER A 523 9.23 -16.22 -19.54
C SER A 523 10.04 -15.74 -20.76
N GLN A 524 9.86 -16.39 -21.91
CA GLN A 524 10.37 -15.92 -23.21
C GLN A 524 9.42 -14.93 -23.91
N GLN A 525 8.27 -14.64 -23.31
CA GLN A 525 7.24 -13.75 -23.84
C GLN A 525 6.80 -12.76 -22.76
N ALA A 526 6.48 -11.53 -23.15
CA ALA A 526 5.72 -10.63 -22.29
C ALA A 526 4.22 -10.95 -22.38
N TRP A 527 3.45 -10.49 -21.41
CA TRP A 527 2.04 -10.21 -21.61
C TRP A 527 1.85 -8.69 -21.75
N VAL A 528 1.12 -8.25 -22.77
CA VAL A 528 0.99 -6.83 -23.10
C VAL A 528 -0.49 -6.48 -23.15
N ASN A 529 -0.90 -5.52 -22.31
CA ASN A 529 -2.29 -5.12 -22.12
C ASN A 529 -2.44 -3.62 -22.39
N THR A 530 -2.19 -3.21 -23.64
CA THR A 530 -2.46 -1.84 -24.08
C THR A 530 -3.75 -1.78 -24.89
N TRP A 531 -4.51 -0.70 -24.72
CA TRP A 531 -5.82 -0.55 -25.36
C TRP A 531 -6.29 0.90 -25.44
N ASN A 532 -7.33 1.12 -26.26
CA ASN A 532 -8.03 2.38 -26.40
C ASN A 532 -9.52 2.23 -26.07
N GLU A 533 -10.15 3.34 -25.69
CA GLU A 533 -11.60 3.41 -25.46
C GLU A 533 -12.38 3.74 -26.74
N THR A 534 -13.69 3.48 -26.73
CA THR A 534 -14.66 3.99 -27.69
C THR A 534 -15.94 4.43 -26.98
N VAL A 535 -16.70 5.35 -27.58
CA VAL A 535 -18.06 5.71 -27.12
C VAL A 535 -19.14 4.74 -27.61
N ASP A 536 -18.79 3.81 -28.51
CA ASP A 536 -19.72 2.85 -29.08
C ASP A 536 -19.95 1.63 -28.16
N ALA A 537 -21.15 1.54 -27.59
CA ALA A 537 -21.60 0.42 -26.76
C ALA A 537 -21.92 -0.87 -27.53
N ALA A 538 -22.08 -0.83 -28.87
CA ALA A 538 -22.68 -1.94 -29.61
C ALA A 538 -21.81 -3.21 -29.59
N GLY A 539 -22.29 -4.27 -28.93
CA GLY A 539 -21.51 -5.51 -28.75
C GLY A 539 -20.46 -5.44 -27.63
N ALA A 540 -20.58 -4.50 -26.69
CA ALA A 540 -19.86 -4.60 -25.42
C ALA A 540 -20.40 -5.76 -24.56
N VAL A 541 -19.53 -6.40 -23.78
CA VAL A 541 -19.82 -7.53 -22.89
C VAL A 541 -19.32 -7.26 -21.47
N GLU A 542 -19.86 -7.96 -20.46
CA GLU A 542 -19.26 -7.99 -19.12
C GLU A 542 -17.96 -8.82 -19.19
N TYR A 543 -16.81 -8.18 -18.96
CA TYR A 543 -15.50 -8.84 -18.95
C TYR A 543 -14.74 -8.45 -17.67
N PRO A 544 -14.16 -9.40 -16.92
CA PRO A 544 -14.44 -10.83 -16.99
C PRO A 544 -15.93 -11.13 -16.81
N SER A 545 -16.44 -12.19 -17.45
CA SER A 545 -17.82 -12.64 -17.24
C SER A 545 -18.02 -13.11 -15.78
N PRO A 546 -19.26 -13.31 -15.29
CA PRO A 546 -19.47 -13.83 -13.94
C PRO A 546 -18.78 -15.19 -13.68
N PHE A 547 -18.72 -16.07 -14.68
CA PHE A 547 -18.01 -17.34 -14.56
C PHE A 547 -16.49 -17.17 -14.70
N ASP A 548 -16.00 -16.34 -15.61
CA ASP A 548 -14.56 -16.07 -15.70
C ASP A 548 -14.05 -15.34 -14.45
N THR A 549 -14.90 -14.54 -13.80
CA THR A 549 -14.62 -13.90 -12.50
C THR A 549 -14.46 -14.95 -11.40
N PHE A 550 -15.32 -15.96 -11.35
CA PHE A 550 -15.14 -17.14 -10.49
C PHE A 550 -13.85 -17.91 -10.83
N VAL A 551 -13.56 -18.15 -12.11
CA VAL A 551 -12.31 -18.83 -12.54
C VAL A 551 -11.07 -18.02 -12.14
N GLN A 552 -11.06 -16.69 -12.28
CA GLN A 552 -9.96 -15.82 -11.85
C GLN A 552 -9.82 -15.77 -10.32
N TRP A 553 -10.93 -15.81 -9.58
CA TRP A 553 -10.93 -15.96 -8.13
C TRP A 553 -10.29 -17.29 -7.70
N VAL A 554 -10.64 -18.40 -8.37
CA VAL A 554 -10.07 -19.73 -8.10
C VAL A 554 -8.58 -19.76 -8.46
N GLN A 555 -8.14 -19.08 -9.52
CA GLN A 555 -6.72 -18.90 -9.85
C GLN A 555 -5.96 -18.20 -8.70
N GLY A 556 -6.49 -17.11 -8.16
CA GLY A 556 -5.87 -16.40 -7.02
C GLY A 556 -5.80 -17.25 -5.75
N TRP A 557 -6.90 -17.92 -5.40
CA TRP A 557 -6.96 -18.79 -4.22
C TRP A 557 -6.02 -20.01 -4.33
N VAL A 558 -6.06 -20.74 -5.45
CA VAL A 558 -5.15 -21.91 -5.64
C VAL A 558 -3.69 -21.49 -5.80
N GLY A 559 -3.42 -20.29 -6.33
CA GLY A 559 -2.09 -19.69 -6.32
C GLY A 559 -1.52 -19.60 -4.90
N SER A 560 -2.32 -19.12 -3.94
CA SER A 560 -1.89 -19.09 -2.54
C SER A 560 -1.85 -20.45 -1.84
N VAL A 561 -2.64 -21.43 -2.29
CA VAL A 561 -2.54 -22.82 -1.80
C VAL A 561 -1.22 -23.45 -2.29
N LEU A 562 -0.82 -23.16 -3.54
CA LEU A 562 0.44 -23.61 -4.13
C LEU A 562 1.64 -22.98 -3.41
N THR A 563 1.69 -21.65 -3.25
CA THR A 563 2.84 -20.97 -2.59
C THR A 563 3.04 -21.39 -1.14
N ARG A 564 1.94 -21.70 -0.41
CA ARG A 564 1.95 -22.22 0.96
C ARG A 564 2.08 -23.75 1.07
N SER A 565 2.23 -24.46 -0.05
CA SER A 565 2.43 -25.91 -0.03
C SER A 565 3.87 -26.25 0.31
N GLU A 566 4.08 -27.20 1.23
CA GLU A 566 5.42 -27.62 1.67
C GLU A 566 6.28 -28.08 0.48
N VAL A 567 5.67 -28.83 -0.44
CA VAL A 567 6.29 -29.29 -1.69
C VAL A 567 6.83 -28.13 -2.55
N PHE A 568 6.13 -26.99 -2.63
CA PHE A 568 6.58 -25.82 -3.40
C PHE A 568 7.75 -25.10 -2.71
N GLY A 569 7.66 -24.91 -1.38
CA GLY A 569 8.72 -24.28 -0.58
C GLY A 569 10.04 -25.07 -0.49
N LEU A 570 10.02 -26.33 -0.96
CA LEU A 570 11.18 -27.23 -1.08
C LEU A 570 11.78 -27.30 -2.49
N LEU A 571 11.14 -26.70 -3.50
CA LEU A 571 11.70 -26.64 -4.86
C LEU A 571 12.81 -25.57 -4.94
N PRO A 572 13.79 -25.71 -5.85
CA PRO A 572 14.69 -24.62 -6.24
C PRO A 572 13.92 -23.34 -6.62
N GLY A 573 14.46 -22.17 -6.29
CA GLY A 573 13.88 -20.86 -6.63
C GLY A 573 13.66 -20.70 -8.14
N ARG A 574 14.57 -21.27 -8.96
CA ARG A 574 14.43 -21.28 -10.42
C ARG A 574 13.20 -22.05 -10.89
N TRP A 575 12.85 -23.14 -10.22
CA TRP A 575 11.64 -23.92 -10.50
C TRP A 575 10.39 -23.19 -10.01
N GLN A 576 10.41 -22.64 -8.80
CA GLN A 576 9.30 -21.87 -8.25
C GLN A 576 8.91 -20.70 -9.17
N ALA A 577 9.90 -19.92 -9.62
CA ALA A 577 9.72 -18.82 -10.56
C ALA A 577 9.16 -19.31 -11.91
N CYS A 578 9.72 -20.39 -12.47
CA CYS A 578 9.26 -20.96 -13.73
C CYS A 578 7.82 -21.51 -13.63
N ILE A 579 7.43 -22.14 -12.52
CA ILE A 579 6.08 -22.65 -12.27
C ILE A 579 5.08 -21.50 -12.19
N LEU A 580 5.34 -20.50 -11.34
CA LEU A 580 4.45 -19.34 -11.18
C LEU A 580 4.28 -18.57 -12.49
N SER A 581 5.38 -18.38 -13.22
CA SER A 581 5.40 -17.75 -14.55
C SER A 581 4.59 -18.53 -15.59
N THR A 582 4.74 -19.85 -15.61
CA THR A 582 4.01 -20.74 -16.53
C THR A 582 2.50 -20.67 -16.27
N PHE A 583 2.05 -20.81 -15.03
CA PHE A 583 0.61 -20.73 -14.71
C PHE A 583 0.05 -19.31 -14.82
N GLY A 584 0.82 -18.28 -14.47
CA GLY A 584 0.45 -16.87 -14.65
C GLY A 584 0.20 -16.53 -16.12
N MET A 585 1.11 -16.91 -17.01
CA MET A 585 0.93 -16.71 -18.45
C MET A 585 -0.21 -17.56 -19.02
N VAL A 586 -0.43 -18.80 -18.57
CA VAL A 586 -1.59 -19.62 -18.96
C VAL A 586 -2.92 -18.98 -18.54
N ALA A 587 -2.97 -18.31 -17.39
CA ALA A 587 -4.15 -17.65 -16.86
C ALA A 587 -4.57 -16.35 -17.61
N LEU A 588 -3.78 -15.88 -18.57
CA LEU A 588 -3.95 -14.60 -19.27
C LEU A 588 -4.24 -14.76 -20.78
N PRO A 589 -5.19 -14.00 -21.35
CA PRO A 589 -5.52 -14.05 -22.79
C PRO A 589 -4.45 -13.34 -23.65
N PRO A 590 -4.16 -13.80 -24.88
CA PRO A 590 -4.74 -14.95 -25.57
C PRO A 590 -4.27 -16.25 -24.91
N PHE A 591 -5.11 -17.27 -24.92
CA PHE A 591 -4.84 -18.56 -24.28
C PHE A 591 -4.01 -19.48 -25.19
N GLU A 592 -2.89 -18.96 -25.69
CA GLU A 592 -1.90 -19.66 -26.51
C GLU A 592 -0.48 -19.13 -26.18
N PHE A 593 0.55 -19.89 -26.53
CA PHE A 593 1.95 -19.44 -26.55
C PHE A 593 2.40 -19.30 -28.00
N ASN A 594 3.13 -18.23 -28.30
CA ASN A 594 3.46 -17.81 -29.67
C ASN A 594 4.98 -17.76 -29.87
N GLU A 595 5.45 -18.10 -31.06
CA GLU A 595 6.89 -18.21 -31.34
C GLU A 595 7.53 -16.84 -31.60
N PHE A 596 6.83 -16.03 -32.40
CA PHE A 596 7.24 -14.69 -32.88
C PHE A 596 6.02 -13.82 -33.22
N GLU A 597 5.01 -14.40 -33.88
CA GLU A 597 3.77 -13.74 -34.32
C GLU A 597 2.56 -14.33 -33.57
N GLN A 598 1.60 -13.49 -33.19
CA GLN A 598 0.36 -13.91 -32.54
C GLN A 598 -0.68 -14.35 -33.57
N LYS A 599 -1.02 -15.65 -33.56
CA LYS A 599 -1.90 -16.24 -34.57
C LYS A 599 -3.39 -16.04 -34.26
N LYS A 600 -3.74 -15.84 -32.98
CA LYS A 600 -5.13 -15.56 -32.55
C LYS A 600 -5.24 -14.19 -31.89
N THR A 601 -5.88 -13.25 -32.58
CA THR A 601 -6.40 -12.05 -31.92
C THR A 601 -7.54 -12.43 -30.98
N VAL A 602 -7.49 -11.93 -29.75
CA VAL A 602 -8.62 -11.96 -28.80
C VAL A 602 -8.99 -10.50 -28.53
N GLU A 603 -10.28 -10.18 -28.64
CA GLU A 603 -10.79 -8.84 -28.43
C GLU A 603 -11.98 -8.90 -27.45
N TYR A 604 -11.96 -8.05 -26.42
CA TYR A 604 -13.09 -7.82 -25.54
C TYR A 604 -13.42 -6.33 -25.54
N LYS A 605 -14.61 -5.95 -26.02
CA LYS A 605 -15.16 -4.62 -25.74
C LYS A 605 -15.98 -4.69 -24.46
N THR A 606 -15.66 -3.86 -23.45
CA THR A 606 -16.37 -3.85 -22.16
C THR A 606 -16.48 -2.42 -21.61
N ALA A 607 -17.35 -2.18 -20.63
CA ALA A 607 -17.48 -0.86 -20.00
C ALA A 607 -16.14 -0.40 -19.38
N LEU A 608 -15.83 0.90 -19.40
CA LEU A 608 -14.51 1.39 -18.99
C LEU A 608 -14.05 0.88 -17.60
N PRO A 609 -14.87 0.87 -16.53
CA PRO A 609 -14.46 0.34 -15.22
C PRO A 609 -14.03 -1.15 -15.27
N ASN A 610 -14.61 -1.94 -16.17
CA ASN A 610 -14.24 -3.33 -16.39
C ASN A 610 -12.93 -3.47 -17.18
N GLY A 611 -12.62 -2.51 -18.04
CA GLY A 611 -11.33 -2.44 -18.75
C GLY A 611 -10.17 -2.01 -17.85
N LEU A 612 -10.42 -1.06 -16.94
CA LEU A 612 -9.46 -0.64 -15.92
C LEU A 612 -9.22 -1.77 -14.91
N HIS A 613 -10.29 -2.33 -14.35
CA HIS A 613 -10.21 -3.48 -13.47
C HIS A 613 -10.35 -4.79 -14.27
N PHE A 614 -9.38 -5.14 -15.10
CA PHE A 614 -9.47 -6.30 -16.01
C PHE A 614 -9.18 -7.68 -15.36
N ARG A 615 -8.82 -7.72 -14.07
CA ARG A 615 -8.62 -8.94 -13.25
C ARG A 615 -9.40 -8.89 -11.93
N ARG A 616 -9.98 -10.02 -11.49
CA ARG A 616 -10.63 -10.20 -10.17
C ARG A 616 -9.92 -11.23 -9.31
N GLY A 617 -10.05 -11.11 -7.99
CA GLY A 617 -9.60 -12.12 -7.02
C GLY A 617 -8.08 -12.32 -6.92
N ILE A 618 -7.26 -11.48 -7.58
CA ILE A 618 -5.79 -11.52 -7.49
C ILE A 618 -5.29 -11.28 -6.06
N GLN A 619 -6.07 -10.53 -5.25
CA GLN A 619 -5.93 -10.36 -3.80
C GLN A 619 -5.83 -11.69 -3.01
N ASN A 620 -6.31 -12.80 -3.55
CA ASN A 620 -6.30 -14.08 -2.85
C ASN A 620 -4.92 -14.76 -2.81
N MET A 621 -3.93 -14.25 -3.56
CA MET A 621 -2.52 -14.60 -3.43
C MET A 621 -1.72 -13.41 -2.89
N ARG A 622 -1.11 -13.54 -1.71
CA ARG A 622 -0.25 -12.48 -1.15
C ARG A 622 1.03 -12.34 -1.99
N VAL A 623 1.47 -11.10 -2.20
CA VAL A 623 2.76 -10.78 -2.86
C VAL A 623 3.56 -9.79 -2.01
N ARG A 624 4.88 -9.76 -2.23
CA ARG A 624 5.75 -8.64 -1.92
C ARG A 624 5.96 -7.82 -3.19
N ASP A 625 6.09 -6.51 -3.03
CA ASP A 625 5.87 -5.54 -4.10
C ASP A 625 6.72 -4.29 -3.87
N LEU A 626 7.57 -3.96 -4.85
CA LEU A 626 8.42 -2.76 -4.84
C LEU A 626 8.24 -2.01 -6.18
N GLU A 627 7.59 -0.85 -6.13
CA GLU A 627 7.31 0.01 -7.30
C GLU A 627 8.04 1.35 -7.21
N PHE A 628 8.69 1.74 -8.31
CA PHE A 628 9.30 3.05 -8.48
C PHE A 628 8.78 3.77 -9.72
N GLN A 629 8.89 5.09 -9.64
CA GLN A 629 8.25 6.05 -10.53
C GLN A 629 9.39 6.85 -11.15
N ILE A 630 9.81 6.40 -12.33
CA ILE A 630 10.99 6.90 -13.04
C ILE A 630 10.55 8.00 -14.01
N PRO A 631 11.05 9.24 -13.88
CA PRO A 631 10.74 10.31 -14.83
C PRO A 631 11.22 9.95 -16.25
N ILE A 632 10.36 10.10 -17.25
CA ILE A 632 10.77 9.94 -18.65
C ILE A 632 11.44 11.25 -19.11
N PRO A 633 12.67 11.23 -19.66
CA PRO A 633 13.33 12.43 -20.17
C PRO A 633 12.73 12.92 -21.50
N CYS A 634 13.32 13.94 -22.12
CA CYS A 634 12.98 14.37 -23.48
C CYS A 634 14.14 14.33 -24.48
N LEU A 635 13.78 14.01 -25.71
CA LEU A 635 14.62 14.11 -26.90
C LEU A 635 14.69 15.57 -27.40
N PRO A 636 15.71 15.94 -28.22
CA PRO A 636 15.89 17.32 -28.71
C PRO A 636 14.75 17.89 -29.56
N ASN A 637 13.87 17.04 -30.08
CA ASN A 637 12.67 17.37 -30.84
C ASN A 637 11.42 17.66 -29.98
N ALA A 638 11.56 17.71 -28.64
CA ALA A 638 10.46 17.87 -27.69
C ALA A 638 9.46 16.69 -27.65
N THR A 639 9.94 15.45 -27.80
CA THR A 639 9.17 14.22 -27.50
C THR A 639 9.78 13.44 -26.33
N PRO A 640 9.06 12.51 -25.68
CA PRO A 640 9.61 11.68 -24.60
C PRO A 640 10.77 10.81 -25.08
N ASP A 641 11.71 10.51 -24.18
CA ASP A 641 12.82 9.58 -24.42
C ASP A 641 12.58 8.23 -23.72
N TYR A 642 12.03 7.27 -24.44
CA TYR A 642 11.76 5.93 -23.91
C TYR A 642 13.03 5.05 -23.75
N THR A 643 14.23 5.57 -24.03
CA THR A 643 15.51 4.87 -23.79
C THR A 643 15.67 4.46 -22.32
N ILE A 644 15.25 5.32 -21.39
CA ILE A 644 15.30 5.03 -19.94
C ILE A 644 14.31 3.93 -19.56
N VAL A 645 13.11 3.91 -20.17
CA VAL A 645 12.09 2.89 -19.92
C VAL A 645 12.57 1.51 -20.40
N ARG A 646 13.13 1.47 -21.62
CA ARG A 646 13.72 0.26 -22.19
C ARG A 646 14.90 -0.25 -21.35
N ARG A 647 15.73 0.65 -20.81
CA ARG A 647 16.79 0.28 -19.85
C ARG A 647 16.23 -0.26 -18.54
N ALA A 648 15.29 0.44 -17.91
CA ALA A 648 14.67 0.04 -16.64
C ALA A 648 14.09 -1.38 -16.68
N TRP A 649 13.47 -1.75 -17.80
CA TRP A 649 12.95 -3.09 -18.07
C TRP A 649 14.07 -4.14 -18.21
N TRP A 650 15.04 -3.90 -19.09
CA TRP A 650 16.10 -4.88 -19.38
C TRP A 650 17.13 -5.03 -18.26
N ASP A 651 17.39 -3.99 -17.47
CA ASP A 651 18.31 -4.08 -16.32
C ASP A 651 17.78 -5.08 -15.27
N ILE A 652 16.47 -5.08 -14.98
CA ILE A 652 15.87 -6.02 -14.02
C ILE A 652 15.76 -7.43 -14.59
N ILE A 653 15.45 -7.57 -15.89
CA ILE A 653 15.53 -8.86 -16.58
C ILE A 653 16.96 -9.43 -16.46
N ASN A 654 17.99 -8.65 -16.74
CA ASN A 654 19.38 -9.09 -16.59
C ASN A 654 19.74 -9.47 -15.15
N LEU A 655 19.29 -8.69 -14.16
CA LEU A 655 19.48 -9.01 -12.74
C LEU A 655 18.84 -10.36 -12.37
N CYS A 656 17.65 -10.65 -12.90
CA CYS A 656 17.00 -11.96 -12.75
C CYS A 656 17.76 -13.10 -13.42
N TYR A 657 18.55 -12.83 -14.47
CA TYR A 657 19.35 -13.84 -15.19
C TYR A 657 20.80 -13.96 -14.71
N ARG A 658 21.27 -13.10 -13.80
CA ARG A 658 22.60 -13.19 -13.20
C ARG A 658 22.74 -14.39 -12.25
N ASP A 659 21.65 -14.75 -11.57
CA ASP A 659 21.53 -15.96 -10.76
C ASP A 659 20.42 -16.85 -11.34
N SER A 660 20.65 -18.16 -11.28
CA SER A 660 19.64 -19.18 -11.56
C SER A 660 18.43 -19.11 -10.63
N GLU A 661 18.62 -18.88 -9.32
CA GLU A 661 17.55 -19.09 -8.33
C GLU A 661 16.59 -17.90 -8.16
N THR A 662 17.11 -16.68 -8.33
CA THR A 662 16.44 -15.35 -8.37
C THR A 662 15.34 -15.05 -7.32
N PRO A 663 15.50 -13.98 -6.49
CA PRO A 663 14.48 -13.59 -5.51
C PRO A 663 13.17 -13.02 -6.10
N MET A 664 13.14 -12.55 -7.34
CA MET A 664 11.91 -12.08 -8.01
C MET A 664 11.19 -13.27 -8.67
N ARG A 665 10.33 -13.98 -7.92
CA ARG A 665 9.74 -15.25 -8.38
C ARG A 665 8.35 -15.13 -9.01
N LEU A 666 7.80 -13.92 -9.21
CA LEU A 666 6.49 -13.73 -9.85
C LEU A 666 6.59 -12.96 -11.18
N THR A 667 6.69 -11.63 -11.14
CA THR A 667 6.57 -10.77 -12.34
C THR A 667 7.23 -9.40 -12.17
N LEU A 668 7.61 -8.80 -13.30
CA LEU A 668 7.98 -7.40 -13.48
C LEU A 668 6.82 -6.73 -14.23
N GLU A 669 6.26 -5.65 -13.68
CA GLU A 669 5.15 -4.92 -14.30
C GLU A 669 5.59 -3.48 -14.62
N LEU A 670 5.14 -2.96 -15.77
CA LEU A 670 5.42 -1.59 -16.23
C LEU A 670 4.13 -0.94 -16.73
N ARG A 671 3.76 0.17 -16.11
CA ARG A 671 2.71 1.10 -16.54
C ARG A 671 3.35 2.42 -16.98
N ILE A 672 2.90 2.98 -18.09
CA ILE A 672 3.29 4.35 -18.50
C ILE A 672 2.23 5.33 -18.03
N MET A 673 2.64 6.42 -17.38
CA MET A 673 1.77 7.40 -16.72
C MET A 673 2.09 8.83 -17.16
N GLY A 674 1.20 9.78 -16.88
CA GLY A 674 1.45 11.21 -17.06
C GLY A 674 2.24 11.87 -15.91
N ASP A 675 2.11 13.19 -15.84
CA ASP A 675 2.53 14.07 -14.73
C ASP A 675 1.37 14.25 -13.72
N SER A 676 1.60 14.81 -12.53
CA SER A 676 0.59 15.04 -11.49
C SER A 676 0.69 16.44 -10.85
N ASN A 677 -0.46 17.03 -10.53
CA ASN A 677 -0.55 18.36 -9.93
C ASN A 677 -0.42 18.36 -8.39
N LEU A 678 -0.62 17.20 -7.74
CA LEU A 678 -0.49 17.06 -6.29
C LEU A 678 0.95 17.30 -5.86
N ILE A 679 1.14 17.78 -4.64
CA ILE A 679 2.47 18.19 -4.14
C ILE A 679 3.35 16.98 -3.83
N MET A 680 2.77 15.92 -3.27
CA MET A 680 3.52 14.73 -2.85
C MET A 680 3.39 13.56 -3.83
N ALA A 681 2.92 13.78 -5.06
CA ALA A 681 2.81 12.71 -6.06
C ALA A 681 4.21 12.29 -6.60
N PRO A 682 4.53 10.99 -6.67
CA PRO A 682 5.76 10.51 -7.32
C PRO A 682 5.92 10.93 -8.79
N GLN A 683 4.80 11.16 -9.47
CA GLN A 683 4.72 11.57 -10.88
C GLN A 683 4.92 13.09 -11.08
N ARG A 684 4.89 13.90 -10.02
CA ARG A 684 4.93 15.37 -10.10
C ARG A 684 6.23 15.90 -10.72
N GLY A 685 6.12 16.66 -11.80
CA GLY A 685 7.22 17.23 -12.57
C GLY A 685 7.72 16.32 -13.70
N ASN A 686 7.16 15.11 -13.85
CA ASN A 686 7.55 14.15 -14.88
C ASN A 686 6.85 14.48 -16.21
N ARG A 687 7.06 15.71 -16.70
CA ARG A 687 6.31 16.37 -17.79
C ARG A 687 6.12 15.55 -19.07
N TRP A 688 7.09 14.70 -19.40
CA TRP A 688 7.07 13.89 -20.63
C TRP A 688 6.38 12.53 -20.45
N GLY A 689 6.17 12.13 -19.20
CA GLY A 689 5.59 10.88 -18.75
C GLY A 689 6.38 10.31 -17.55
N THR A 690 5.79 9.34 -16.87
CA THR A 690 6.43 8.53 -15.82
C THR A 690 6.42 7.08 -16.27
N ALA A 691 7.51 6.36 -16.06
CA ALA A 691 7.52 4.90 -16.08
C ALA A 691 7.32 4.40 -14.65
N SER A 692 6.13 3.87 -14.39
CA SER A 692 5.75 3.22 -13.14
C SER A 692 6.10 1.75 -13.27
N ILE A 693 7.18 1.32 -12.61
CA ILE A 693 7.78 -0.01 -12.80
C ILE A 693 7.98 -0.71 -11.47
N GLU A 694 7.62 -1.99 -11.40
CA GLU A 694 7.57 -2.74 -10.16
C GLU A 694 7.96 -4.20 -10.28
N ILE A 695 8.53 -4.72 -9.18
CA ILE A 695 8.91 -6.12 -9.05
C ILE A 695 8.04 -6.82 -8.01
N LEU A 696 7.53 -7.99 -8.35
CA LEU A 696 6.66 -8.80 -7.49
C LEU A 696 7.31 -10.15 -7.18
N SER A 697 7.09 -10.62 -5.95
CA SER A 697 7.53 -11.94 -5.49
C SER A 697 6.59 -12.51 -4.41
N VAL A 698 6.77 -13.77 -4.01
CA VAL A 698 5.83 -14.47 -3.11
C VAL A 698 6.39 -14.60 -1.67
N PRO A 699 5.73 -14.01 -0.64
CA PRO A 699 6.25 -13.99 0.73
C PRO A 699 6.26 -15.38 1.40
N ASP A 700 5.43 -16.32 0.92
CA ASP A 700 5.37 -17.68 1.49
C ASP A 700 6.65 -18.50 1.21
N ALA A 701 7.41 -18.16 0.15
CA ALA A 701 8.54 -18.96 -0.33
C ALA A 701 9.85 -18.17 -0.59
N VAL A 702 9.78 -16.84 -0.71
CA VAL A 702 10.95 -15.95 -0.86
C VAL A 702 11.16 -15.18 0.44
N ARG A 703 12.34 -15.28 1.05
CA ARG A 703 12.60 -14.65 2.36
C ARG A 703 13.19 -13.23 2.26
N ASP A 704 13.19 -12.50 3.37
CA ASP A 704 13.70 -11.13 3.42
C ASP A 704 15.23 -11.08 3.25
N GLU A 705 15.96 -12.14 3.66
CA GLU A 705 17.43 -12.22 3.50
C GLU A 705 17.89 -12.36 2.05
N GLU A 706 16.99 -12.71 1.12
CA GLU A 706 17.25 -12.75 -0.32
C GLU A 706 16.55 -11.60 -1.07
N TRP A 707 15.37 -11.18 -0.59
CA TRP A 707 14.56 -10.14 -1.23
C TRP A 707 15.08 -8.72 -1.01
N LEU A 708 15.44 -8.35 0.22
CA LEU A 708 15.89 -6.99 0.51
C LEU A 708 17.20 -6.64 -0.21
N PRO A 709 18.21 -7.54 -0.32
CA PRO A 709 19.36 -7.31 -1.18
C PRO A 709 18.99 -7.14 -2.65
N PHE A 710 18.09 -7.96 -3.20
CA PHE A 710 17.65 -7.84 -4.59
C PHE A 710 16.92 -6.49 -4.85
N CYS A 711 16.07 -6.07 -3.92
CA CYS A 711 15.40 -4.76 -3.95
C CYS A 711 16.40 -3.61 -3.90
N GLN A 712 17.48 -3.74 -3.13
CA GLN A 712 18.55 -2.74 -3.12
C GLN A 712 19.22 -2.61 -4.50
N GLU A 713 19.58 -3.73 -5.13
CA GLU A 713 20.22 -3.71 -6.45
C GLU A 713 19.31 -3.15 -7.56
N VAL A 714 18.01 -3.47 -7.52
CA VAL A 714 16.96 -2.89 -8.38
C VAL A 714 16.92 -1.37 -8.25
N VAL A 715 17.00 -0.86 -7.02
CA VAL A 715 16.93 0.57 -6.72
C VAL A 715 18.24 1.29 -7.03
N ASP A 716 19.40 0.67 -6.85
CA ASP A 716 20.68 1.25 -7.25
C ASP A 716 20.80 1.37 -8.79
N LEU A 717 20.24 0.42 -9.54
CA LEU A 717 20.11 0.52 -11.00
C LEU A 717 19.19 1.68 -11.40
N TRP A 718 17.93 1.66 -10.95
CA TRP A 718 16.92 2.65 -11.36
C TRP A 718 17.26 4.08 -10.87
N ALA A 719 17.75 4.24 -9.64
CA ALA A 719 18.15 5.53 -9.11
C ALA A 719 19.48 6.04 -9.71
N GLY A 720 20.28 5.18 -10.34
CA GLY A 720 21.50 5.57 -11.05
C GLY A 720 21.26 6.29 -12.38
N TYR A 721 20.02 6.34 -12.87
CA TYR A 721 19.70 6.92 -14.18
C TYR A 721 19.75 8.45 -14.22
N LYS A 722 20.14 8.96 -15.40
CA LYS A 722 20.20 10.37 -15.76
C LYS A 722 19.44 10.63 -17.06
N GLY A 723 19.07 11.87 -17.31
CA GLY A 723 18.47 12.30 -18.57
C GLY A 723 18.27 13.81 -18.62
N ARG A 724 17.69 14.31 -19.71
CA ARG A 724 17.36 15.74 -19.88
C ARG A 724 15.87 15.94 -19.68
N MET A 725 15.44 16.61 -18.61
CA MET A 725 14.02 16.91 -18.39
C MET A 725 13.53 18.11 -19.21
N ARG A 726 14.45 18.85 -19.88
CA ARG A 726 14.14 20.04 -20.69
C ARG A 726 14.94 20.02 -22.00
N VAL A 727 14.30 20.41 -23.10
CA VAL A 727 14.95 20.55 -24.41
C VAL A 727 16.06 21.59 -24.34
N GLY A 728 17.28 21.23 -24.76
CA GLY A 728 18.47 22.08 -24.64
C GLY A 728 19.04 22.20 -23.22
N GLY A 729 18.45 21.53 -22.22
CA GLY A 729 19.00 21.43 -20.87
C GLY A 729 20.20 20.48 -20.78
N GLU A 730 20.89 20.55 -19.65
CA GLU A 730 21.94 19.60 -19.29
C GLU A 730 21.35 18.24 -18.90
N GLU A 731 22.19 17.20 -18.85
CA GLU A 731 21.82 15.88 -18.35
C GLU A 731 21.93 15.86 -16.82
N GLU A 732 20.81 15.59 -16.15
CA GLU A 732 20.67 15.60 -14.70
C GLU A 732 20.27 14.23 -14.15
N ASP A 733 20.56 14.00 -12.88
CA ASP A 733 20.06 12.85 -12.11
C ASP A 733 18.53 12.84 -12.12
N LEU A 734 17.90 11.74 -12.52
CA LEU A 734 16.43 11.65 -12.53
C LEU A 734 15.88 11.61 -11.09
N ASN A 735 14.78 12.32 -10.81
CA ASN A 735 14.10 12.27 -9.52
C ASN A 735 13.23 11.01 -9.39
N VAL A 736 13.89 9.85 -9.28
CA VAL A 736 13.28 8.54 -9.13
C VAL A 736 12.73 8.39 -7.71
N ARG A 737 11.42 8.14 -7.59
CA ARG A 737 10.68 8.12 -6.31
C ARG A 737 9.82 6.86 -6.21
N PRO A 738 9.61 6.27 -5.02
CA PRO A 738 8.79 5.09 -4.88
C PRO A 738 7.30 5.42 -4.98
N HIS A 739 6.48 4.44 -5.33
CA HIS A 739 5.05 4.52 -5.07
C HIS A 739 4.79 4.36 -3.56
N TRP A 740 4.10 5.33 -2.95
CA TRP A 740 4.00 5.46 -1.50
C TRP A 740 3.47 4.23 -0.77
N ALA A 741 2.63 3.42 -1.43
CA ALA A 741 2.02 2.24 -0.83
C ALA A 741 2.90 0.97 -0.83
N LYS A 742 4.02 0.91 -1.55
CA LYS A 742 4.82 -0.34 -1.74
C LYS A 742 6.01 -0.47 -0.75
N GLU A 743 6.83 -1.52 -0.86
CA GLU A 743 7.91 -1.91 0.10
C GLU A 743 9.19 -1.03 0.08
N TRP A 744 9.07 0.27 -0.16
CA TRP A 744 10.22 1.15 -0.39
C TRP A 744 11.05 1.53 0.86
N GLU A 745 10.56 1.27 2.08
CA GLU A 745 11.22 1.76 3.31
C GLU A 745 12.52 1.02 3.67
N GLY A 746 12.69 -0.22 3.18
CA GLY A 746 13.83 -1.08 3.53
C GLY A 746 15.11 -0.86 2.72
N VAL A 747 15.07 -0.03 1.68
CA VAL A 747 16.19 0.22 0.76
C VAL A 747 16.89 1.55 1.00
N SER A 748 18.05 1.72 0.38
CA SER A 748 18.77 2.99 0.24
C SER A 748 18.70 3.48 -1.20
N ILE A 749 18.61 4.79 -1.39
CA ILE A 749 18.59 5.46 -2.70
C ILE A 749 19.85 6.34 -2.77
N ARG A 750 20.75 6.05 -3.73
CA ARG A 750 22.07 6.71 -3.88
C ARG A 750 22.88 6.77 -2.58
N GLY A 751 22.91 5.66 -1.83
CA GLY A 751 23.69 5.52 -0.59
C GLY A 751 23.10 6.19 0.66
N ARG A 752 21.88 6.73 0.60
CA ARG A 752 21.12 7.25 1.75
C ARG A 752 19.89 6.37 2.00
N GLY A 753 19.50 6.13 3.24
CA GLY A 753 18.28 5.34 3.53
C GLY A 753 17.05 6.00 2.91
N ALA A 754 16.09 5.23 2.37
CA ALA A 754 15.04 5.80 1.50
C ALA A 754 14.23 6.93 2.18
N ARG A 755 13.87 6.78 3.46
CA ARG A 755 13.20 7.85 4.25
C ARG A 755 14.00 9.17 4.23
N GLU A 756 15.32 9.09 4.41
CA GLU A 756 16.25 10.23 4.40
C GLU A 756 16.34 10.85 3.00
N TYR A 757 16.52 10.03 1.96
CA TYR A 757 16.59 10.49 0.57
C TYR A 757 15.30 11.21 0.15
N LEU A 758 14.12 10.68 0.49
CA LEU A 758 12.85 11.34 0.16
C LEU A 758 12.70 12.69 0.86
N ARG A 759 13.14 12.80 2.11
CA ARG A 759 13.08 14.05 2.90
C ARG A 759 14.08 15.11 2.44
N GLU A 760 15.31 14.71 2.10
CA GLU A 760 16.42 15.63 1.86
C GLU A 760 16.72 15.88 0.37
N VAL A 761 16.23 15.01 -0.52
CA VAL A 761 16.43 15.06 -1.97
C VAL A 761 15.09 15.00 -2.72
N GLY A 762 14.38 13.86 -2.68
CA GLY A 762 13.30 13.54 -3.64
C GLY A 762 12.01 14.37 -3.52
N TYR A 763 11.69 14.83 -2.30
CA TYR A 763 10.54 15.69 -1.99
C TYR A 763 10.96 16.92 -1.14
N LYS A 764 12.23 17.35 -1.26
CA LYS A 764 12.84 18.36 -0.38
C LYS A 764 12.06 19.67 -0.32
N GLU A 765 11.54 20.12 -1.46
CA GLU A 765 10.79 21.38 -1.57
C GLU A 765 9.28 21.13 -1.50
N GLU A 766 8.83 19.99 -2.01
CA GLU A 766 7.46 19.47 -1.92
C GLU A 766 6.99 19.34 -0.47
N VAL A 767 7.83 18.81 0.44
CA VAL A 767 7.53 18.74 1.89
C VAL A 767 7.39 20.13 2.54
N LYS A 768 7.97 21.18 1.95
CA LYS A 768 7.77 22.57 2.40
C LYS A 768 6.47 23.15 1.84
N GLU A 769 6.21 22.96 0.55
CA GLU A 769 4.96 23.38 -0.10
C GLU A 769 3.74 22.70 0.54
N PHE A 770 3.81 21.39 0.78
CA PHE A 770 2.77 20.59 1.42
C PHE A 770 2.48 21.07 2.85
N ARG A 771 3.53 21.37 3.64
CA ARG A 771 3.38 22.01 4.96
C ARG A 771 2.79 23.42 4.89
N SER A 772 3.17 24.23 3.89
CA SER A 772 2.60 25.56 3.71
C SER A 772 1.10 25.47 3.47
N VAL A 773 0.68 24.67 2.47
CA VAL A 773 -0.73 24.51 2.12
C VAL A 773 -1.54 23.88 3.26
N LEU A 774 -1.02 22.88 3.98
CA LEU A 774 -1.67 22.36 5.19
C LEU A 774 -1.76 23.42 6.30
N GLY A 775 -0.76 24.29 6.46
CA GLY A 775 -0.78 25.41 7.40
C GLY A 775 -1.76 26.51 7.01
N GLU A 776 -1.93 26.78 5.71
CA GLU A 776 -2.90 27.72 5.15
C GLU A 776 -4.34 27.22 5.37
N ILE A 777 -4.62 25.94 5.06
CA ILE A 777 -5.90 25.28 5.38
C ILE A 777 -6.17 25.36 6.89
N GLY A 778 -5.18 25.02 7.73
CA GLY A 778 -5.32 25.05 9.18
C GLY A 778 -5.59 26.44 9.75
N LYS A 779 -4.92 27.47 9.21
CA LYS A 779 -5.13 28.87 9.57
C LYS A 779 -6.53 29.37 9.24
N GLU A 780 -7.12 28.93 8.11
CA GLU A 780 -8.52 29.24 7.77
C GLU A 780 -9.54 28.53 8.68
N GLN A 781 -9.16 27.40 9.29
CA GLN A 781 -10.07 26.53 10.04
C GLN A 781 -9.91 26.58 11.56
N GLY A 782 -8.77 27.05 12.08
CA GLY A 782 -8.49 27.12 13.52
C GLY A 782 -7.74 25.92 14.09
N TRP A 783 -6.78 25.35 13.35
CA TRP A 783 -5.82 24.34 13.85
C TRP A 783 -4.43 24.54 13.22
N GLY A 784 -3.37 24.01 13.85
CA GLY A 784 -1.99 24.13 13.37
C GLY A 784 -1.36 22.81 12.92
N LEU A 785 -0.19 22.87 12.27
CA LEU A 785 0.60 21.67 11.93
C LEU A 785 0.97 20.84 13.17
N GLY A 786 1.12 21.49 14.34
CA GLY A 786 1.34 20.82 15.62
C GLY A 786 0.12 20.03 16.12
N ASP A 787 -1.11 20.44 15.77
CA ASP A 787 -2.31 19.62 15.99
C ASP A 787 -2.27 18.39 15.09
N LEU A 788 -2.00 18.55 13.78
CA LEU A 788 -1.89 17.40 12.86
C LEU A 788 -0.82 16.40 13.33
N LYS A 789 0.36 16.88 13.74
CA LYS A 789 1.43 16.06 14.31
C LYS A 789 1.00 15.33 15.60
N GLY A 790 0.25 15.99 16.47
CA GLY A 790 -0.29 15.39 17.70
C GLY A 790 -1.47 14.43 17.46
N ARG A 791 -2.17 14.55 16.32
CA ARG A 791 -3.48 13.93 16.08
C ARG A 791 -3.48 12.82 15.03
N PHE A 792 -2.91 13.08 13.86
CA PHE A 792 -3.05 12.24 12.66
C PHE A 792 -1.71 11.73 12.09
N SER A 793 -0.58 12.08 12.71
CA SER A 793 0.76 11.59 12.32
C SER A 793 1.10 10.24 12.96
N ASN A 794 2.19 9.63 12.49
CA ASN A 794 2.88 8.50 13.10
C ASN A 794 4.41 8.71 12.96
N GLU A 795 5.26 7.75 13.33
CA GLU A 795 6.72 7.86 13.22
C GLU A 795 7.22 8.25 11.81
N LEU A 796 6.69 7.59 10.76
CA LEU A 796 7.07 7.82 9.37
C LEU A 796 6.80 9.27 8.96
N TRP A 797 5.59 9.76 9.27
CA TRP A 797 5.16 11.11 8.90
C TRP A 797 5.72 12.20 9.82
N ASP A 798 6.05 11.87 11.07
CA ASP A 798 6.82 12.73 11.98
C ASP A 798 8.22 13.03 11.44
N TYR A 799 8.87 12.02 10.85
CA TYR A 799 10.20 12.15 10.25
C TYR A 799 10.17 12.82 8.87
N LEU A 800 9.26 12.38 7.98
CA LEU A 800 9.20 12.87 6.60
C LEU A 800 8.61 14.28 6.47
N VAL A 801 7.51 14.56 7.16
CA VAL A 801 6.71 15.78 6.96
C VAL A 801 6.83 16.73 8.15
N PHE A 802 6.63 16.23 9.37
CA PHE A 802 6.54 17.08 10.55
C PHE A 802 7.86 17.27 11.32
N ASP A 803 9.01 17.04 10.69
CA ASP A 803 10.31 17.35 11.31
C ASP A 803 10.44 18.86 11.57
N GLY A 804 11.05 19.22 12.71
CA GLY A 804 11.09 20.59 13.24
C GLY A 804 9.75 21.16 13.73
N VAL A 805 8.61 20.47 13.56
CA VAL A 805 7.31 20.95 14.04
C VAL A 805 7.08 20.53 15.49
N GLU A 806 6.86 21.50 16.38
CA GLU A 806 6.46 21.25 17.76
C GLU A 806 4.99 20.82 17.87
N VAL A 807 4.70 19.88 18.77
CA VAL A 807 3.33 19.54 19.16
C VAL A 807 2.84 20.57 20.17
N ALA A 808 1.67 21.15 19.94
CA ALA A 808 1.06 22.11 20.84
C ALA A 808 0.73 21.45 22.19
N ARG A 809 1.59 21.65 23.20
CA ARG A 809 1.27 21.28 24.58
C ARG A 809 0.08 22.13 25.04
N GLY A 810 -1.05 21.48 25.32
CA GLY A 810 -2.21 22.15 25.89
C GLY A 810 -1.80 22.84 27.20
N LYS A 811 -2.02 24.15 27.28
CA LYS A 811 -1.93 24.85 28.56
C LYS A 811 -3.08 24.33 29.43
N GLU A 812 -2.78 23.89 30.64
CA GLU A 812 -3.82 23.73 31.66
C GLU A 812 -4.51 25.08 31.85
N VAL A 813 -5.77 25.17 31.41
CA VAL A 813 -6.60 26.35 31.68
C VAL A 813 -7.11 26.22 33.11
N VAL A 814 -6.22 26.51 34.07
CA VAL A 814 -6.61 26.75 35.46
C VAL A 814 -7.50 27.99 35.43
N GLN A 815 -8.82 27.76 35.45
CA GLN A 815 -9.79 28.83 35.67
C GLN A 815 -9.68 29.27 37.13
N ASP A 816 -8.89 30.32 37.38
CA ASP A 816 -8.90 31.05 38.65
C ASP A 816 -10.29 31.66 38.88
N VAL A 817 -11.17 30.88 39.51
CA VAL A 817 -12.48 31.33 39.99
C VAL A 817 -12.23 32.35 41.09
N LYS A 818 -12.31 33.65 40.74
CA LYS A 818 -12.16 34.76 41.67
C LYS A 818 -13.28 34.76 42.72
N VAL A 819 -13.05 34.07 43.83
CA VAL A 819 -13.84 34.20 45.05
C VAL A 819 -13.57 35.59 45.63
N VAL A 820 -14.48 36.54 45.37
CA VAL A 820 -14.42 37.89 45.93
C VAL A 820 -14.94 37.86 47.36
N HIS A 821 -14.05 38.07 48.35
CA HIS A 821 -14.40 38.29 49.75
C HIS A 821 -13.44 39.31 50.40
N GLY A 822 -13.97 40.12 51.33
CA GLY A 822 -13.21 40.83 52.37
C GLY A 822 -12.23 41.93 51.93
N LYS A 823 -12.57 43.19 52.19
CA LYS A 823 -11.56 44.24 52.40
C LYS A 823 -10.99 44.08 53.80
N GLU A 824 -9.66 44.15 53.97
CA GLU A 824 -9.08 44.79 55.15
C GLU A 824 -7.68 45.36 54.86
N THR A 825 -7.03 46.00 55.84
CA THR A 825 -6.20 47.19 55.58
C THR A 825 -4.71 47.10 55.91
N LYS A 826 -3.89 47.74 55.03
CA LYS A 826 -2.64 48.48 55.29
C LYS A 826 -1.59 47.91 56.27
N THR A 827 -0.36 47.76 55.76
CA THR A 827 0.84 48.37 56.38
C THR A 827 1.94 48.68 55.33
N ARG A 828 3.04 49.33 55.73
CA ARG A 828 4.15 49.81 54.89
C ARG A 828 5.50 49.20 55.30
N GLY A 829 6.43 49.14 54.35
CA GLY A 829 7.87 48.83 54.48
C GLY A 829 8.35 48.33 53.11
N ILE A 830 9.29 48.92 52.36
CA ILE A 830 10.45 49.77 52.67
C ILE A 830 11.48 49.07 53.54
N GLU A 831 12.37 48.29 52.92
CA GLU A 831 13.83 48.47 53.00
C GLU A 831 14.59 47.58 51.99
N GLY A 832 15.88 47.86 51.83
CA GLY A 832 16.92 47.06 51.16
C GLY A 832 18.27 47.55 51.72
N PRO A 833 19.42 47.43 51.02
CA PRO A 833 19.73 46.62 49.83
C PRO A 833 21.09 45.85 49.96
N LYS A 834 21.46 45.03 48.95
CA LYS A 834 22.84 44.59 48.58
C LYS A 834 23.71 43.84 49.61
N ILE A 835 24.52 42.89 49.13
CA ILE A 835 26.00 43.03 48.99
C ILE A 835 26.59 41.85 48.20
N ASN A 836 27.79 42.05 47.63
CA ASN A 836 28.43 41.16 46.65
C ASN A 836 29.47 40.20 47.27
N SER A 837 29.73 39.09 46.58
CA SER A 837 31.09 38.62 46.23
C SER A 837 30.99 37.53 45.14
N SER A 838 31.82 37.37 44.10
CA SER A 838 33.19 37.79 43.71
C SER A 838 34.33 36.84 44.10
N GLY A 839 34.93 36.18 43.09
CA GLY A 839 36.04 35.23 43.19
C GLY A 839 35.63 33.81 42.74
N GLY A 840 36.29 33.11 41.81
CA GLY A 840 37.36 33.50 40.87
C GLY A 840 38.73 32.89 41.16
N LEU A 841 39.23 32.08 40.22
CA LEU A 841 40.62 31.70 39.83
C LEU A 841 40.44 30.79 38.55
N ILE A 842 41.18 30.86 37.42
CA ILE A 842 42.64 30.75 37.18
C ILE A 842 43.14 29.32 37.46
N ASP A 843 43.97 28.63 36.67
CA ASP A 843 44.40 28.66 35.24
C ASP A 843 44.98 27.23 34.96
N TYR A 844 45.54 26.76 33.83
CA TYR A 844 46.29 27.29 32.66
C TYR A 844 45.70 26.65 31.36
N LEU A 845 45.85 27.16 30.13
CA LEU A 845 47.03 27.56 29.32
C LEU A 845 47.96 26.37 29.00
N ALA A 846 48.65 26.28 27.85
CA ALA A 846 49.01 27.24 26.78
C ALA A 846 49.05 26.46 25.42
N PHE A 847 49.39 26.93 24.20
CA PHE A 847 49.67 28.20 23.46
C PHE A 847 49.83 27.77 21.97
N GLU A 848 49.81 28.56 20.89
CA GLU A 848 49.53 29.98 20.52
C GLU A 848 48.84 29.92 19.11
N LYS A 849 48.35 30.95 18.38
CA LYS A 849 48.78 32.35 18.10
C LYS A 849 50.09 32.44 17.26
N GLU A 850 50.40 33.53 16.53
CA GLU A 850 49.70 34.82 16.28
C GLU A 850 49.93 35.28 14.82
N GLY A 851 49.01 36.02 14.16
CA GLY A 851 49.05 37.50 14.05
C GLY A 851 49.38 37.94 12.60
N LYS A 852 49.16 39.17 12.07
CA LYS A 852 48.55 40.48 12.45
C LYS A 852 48.28 41.24 11.10
N GLY A 853 47.46 42.29 10.94
CA GLY A 853 46.56 43.07 11.82
C GLY A 853 46.27 44.49 11.24
N LYS A 854 45.49 45.33 11.97
CA LYS A 854 45.09 46.76 11.72
C LYS A 854 43.97 47.00 10.68
N GLY A 855 43.02 47.94 10.85
CA GLY A 855 42.63 48.71 12.06
C GLY A 855 41.85 50.03 11.79
N LYS A 856 41.04 50.49 12.78
CA LYS A 856 40.30 51.80 12.88
C LYS A 856 39.13 52.00 11.86
N GLU A 857 38.14 52.92 12.03
CA GLU A 857 37.92 54.06 12.96
C GLU A 857 36.41 54.38 13.25
N GLN A 858 36.14 55.12 14.34
CA GLN A 858 34.98 55.97 14.75
C GLN A 858 33.49 55.76 14.31
N GLU A 859 32.65 55.45 15.33
CA GLU A 859 31.50 56.21 15.90
C GLU A 859 30.48 57.08 15.11
N GLN A 860 29.19 56.89 15.49
CA GLN A 860 28.03 57.83 15.56
C GLN A 860 27.51 58.51 14.26
N GLY A 861 26.19 58.68 14.01
CA GLY A 861 24.96 58.18 14.67
C GLY A 861 23.71 59.04 14.34
N ILE A 862 22.49 58.47 14.49
CA ILE A 862 21.17 59.13 14.81
C ILE A 862 20.69 60.30 13.90
N LYS A 863 19.43 60.47 13.42
CA LYS A 863 18.12 59.76 13.35
C LYS A 863 17.14 60.74 12.60
N VAL A 864 15.83 60.44 12.49
CA VAL A 864 14.71 61.41 12.24
C VAL A 864 14.56 61.91 10.77
N ASP A 865 13.36 62.00 10.14
CA ASP A 865 12.01 61.45 10.42
C ASP A 865 11.15 61.38 9.10
N GLU A 866 9.87 61.03 9.27
CA GLU A 866 8.73 60.90 8.35
C GLU A 866 8.55 61.97 7.23
N VAL A 867 7.86 61.61 6.13
CA VAL A 867 6.46 62.04 5.86
C VAL A 867 5.84 61.35 4.62
N GLU A 868 4.51 61.19 4.70
CA GLU A 868 3.52 60.55 3.82
C GLU A 868 3.18 61.36 2.51
N VAL A 869 2.13 60.92 1.78
CA VAL A 869 1.16 61.72 0.96
C VAL A 869 1.10 61.47 -0.57
N VAL A 870 0.09 60.66 -0.95
CA VAL A 870 -0.85 60.80 -2.11
C VAL A 870 -0.36 60.62 -3.57
N GLY A 871 -1.26 60.11 -4.42
CA GLY A 871 -1.14 60.07 -5.88
C GLY A 871 -2.45 60.47 -6.62
N ALA A 872 -2.42 60.46 -7.96
CA ALA A 872 -3.54 60.78 -8.86
C ALA A 872 -3.45 59.94 -10.15
N LYS A 873 -4.57 59.45 -10.74
CA LYS A 873 -5.27 60.01 -11.93
C LYS A 873 -4.33 60.64 -12.98
N GLY A 874 -4.42 60.35 -14.29
CA GLY A 874 -5.39 59.54 -15.08
C GLY A 874 -5.14 59.79 -16.59
N ILE A 875 -6.19 59.74 -17.44
CA ILE A 875 -6.17 60.08 -18.90
C ILE A 875 -5.50 59.00 -19.78
N SER A 876 -5.80 58.82 -21.09
CA SER A 876 -7.04 58.44 -21.82
C SER A 876 -6.70 58.19 -23.31
N SER A 877 -7.69 57.78 -24.15
CA SER A 877 -7.68 57.83 -25.64
C SER A 877 -6.72 56.82 -26.36
N GLU A 878 -6.86 56.44 -27.65
CA GLU A 878 -8.00 56.47 -28.60
C GLU A 878 -7.74 55.57 -29.85
N VAL A 879 -8.83 55.18 -30.55
CA VAL A 879 -8.96 54.93 -32.02
C VAL A 879 -8.27 53.71 -32.71
N ASN A 880 -8.95 53.28 -33.78
CA ASN A 880 -8.84 52.09 -34.63
C ASN A 880 -7.61 51.95 -35.57
N GLU A 881 -7.50 50.73 -36.12
CA GLU A 881 -7.07 50.32 -37.49
C GLU A 881 -6.29 51.28 -38.41
N MET A 882 -5.18 50.78 -39.01
CA MET A 882 -4.89 50.68 -40.47
C MET A 882 -3.38 50.39 -40.70
N LYS A 883 -2.88 49.77 -41.79
CA LYS A 883 -3.40 48.78 -42.79
C LYS A 883 -2.21 48.29 -43.68
N ASN A 884 -2.49 47.40 -44.64
CA ASN A 884 -1.66 47.05 -45.84
C ASN A 884 -0.39 46.20 -45.60
N SER A 885 0.10 45.35 -46.52
CA SER A 885 -0.41 44.70 -47.76
C SER A 885 0.61 43.61 -48.19
N SER A 886 0.34 42.56 -48.99
CA SER A 886 -0.26 42.55 -50.33
C SER A 886 -0.50 41.14 -50.94
N SER A 887 -1.45 41.02 -51.89
CA SER A 887 -1.57 40.07 -53.05
C SER A 887 -1.51 38.53 -52.87
N SER A 888 -2.26 37.65 -53.58
CA SER A 888 -3.44 37.65 -54.51
C SER A 888 -3.75 36.14 -54.87
N SER A 889 -4.62 35.60 -55.76
CA SER A 889 -5.84 35.92 -56.59
C SER A 889 -6.21 34.64 -57.41
N SER A 890 -7.44 34.28 -57.87
CA SER A 890 -8.84 34.65 -57.56
C SER A 890 -9.88 33.87 -58.45
N ALA A 891 -11.08 33.56 -57.91
CA ALA A 891 -12.38 33.22 -58.57
C ALA A 891 -12.63 31.81 -59.21
N VAL A 892 -13.81 31.09 -59.16
CA VAL A 892 -15.28 31.32 -58.82
C VAL A 892 -16.14 31.82 -60.01
N PRO A 893 -17.45 31.43 -60.27
CA PRO A 893 -18.47 30.58 -59.58
C PRO A 893 -19.23 29.50 -60.45
N GLY A 894 -20.32 28.84 -59.92
CA GLY A 894 -21.60 28.74 -60.69
C GLY A 894 -22.59 27.51 -60.65
N LYS A 895 -23.60 27.53 -59.74
CA LYS A 895 -25.05 27.14 -59.89
C LYS A 895 -25.62 25.70 -60.18
N ILE A 896 -26.47 25.24 -59.22
CA ILE A 896 -27.90 24.76 -59.31
C ILE A 896 -28.31 23.27 -59.60
N ALA A 897 -29.01 22.69 -58.59
CA ALA A 897 -30.15 21.72 -58.54
C ALA A 897 -30.10 20.26 -59.09
N GLY A 898 -30.69 19.31 -58.31
CA GLY A 898 -31.12 17.97 -58.75
C GLY A 898 -31.41 16.94 -57.62
N ILE A 899 -32.65 16.42 -57.53
CA ILE A 899 -33.16 15.33 -56.66
C ILE A 899 -34.30 14.63 -57.44
N PRO A 900 -34.65 13.31 -57.32
CA PRO A 900 -34.01 12.17 -56.63
C PRO A 900 -33.61 11.02 -57.60
N GLY A 901 -33.21 9.85 -57.07
CA GLY A 901 -33.11 8.60 -57.83
C GLY A 901 -33.00 7.34 -56.94
N VAL A 902 -33.84 6.34 -57.17
CA VAL A 902 -33.88 5.02 -56.49
C VAL A 902 -33.71 3.94 -57.56
N ASP A 903 -32.88 2.90 -57.34
CA ASP A 903 -33.28 1.48 -57.52
C ASP A 903 -32.25 0.45 -56.98
N HIS A 904 -32.62 -0.83 -57.10
CA HIS A 904 -32.06 -2.05 -56.52
C HIS A 904 -30.98 -2.78 -57.37
N THR A 905 -30.66 -4.02 -56.92
CA THR A 905 -29.92 -5.15 -57.55
C THR A 905 -28.41 -5.14 -57.33
N ARG A 906 -27.78 -6.18 -56.74
CA ARG A 906 -27.74 -7.67 -56.92
C ARG A 906 -26.76 -8.12 -58.02
N GLY A 907 -25.78 -8.95 -57.63
CA GLY A 907 -24.70 -9.50 -58.45
C GLY A 907 -23.34 -9.26 -57.77
N VAL A 908 -22.76 -10.11 -56.91
CA VAL A 908 -22.56 -11.58 -56.87
C VAL A 908 -21.41 -12.06 -57.78
N PHE A 909 -20.49 -12.82 -57.17
CA PHE A 909 -19.39 -13.62 -57.73
C PHE A 909 -18.05 -12.92 -58.11
N PRO A 910 -16.90 -13.67 -58.15
CA PRO A 910 -15.71 -13.26 -57.40
C PRO A 910 -14.40 -13.23 -58.24
N ILE A 911 -13.26 -12.97 -57.58
CA ILE A 911 -11.93 -13.45 -58.02
C ILE A 911 -10.99 -13.58 -56.81
N LYS A 912 -9.95 -14.44 -56.92
CA LYS A 912 -8.94 -14.73 -55.89
C LYS A 912 -7.59 -14.04 -56.18
N PHE A 913 -6.71 -14.08 -55.18
CA PHE A 913 -5.24 -13.94 -55.24
C PHE A 913 -4.66 -12.53 -55.40
N GLY A 914 -4.21 -11.96 -54.28
CA GLY A 914 -2.82 -12.18 -53.87
C GLY A 914 -1.80 -11.08 -54.19
N ARG A 915 -1.41 -10.36 -53.14
CA ARG A 915 -0.11 -10.62 -52.51
C ARG A 915 -0.18 -10.41 -51.01
#